data_AF-A0A0W0YRT0-F1
#
_entry.id   AF-A0A0W0YRT0-F1
#
_cell.length_a   1.000
_cell.length_b   1.000
_cell.length_c   1.000
_cell.angle_alpha   90.00
_cell.angle_beta   90.00
_cell.angle_gamma   90.00
#
_symmetry.space_group_name_H-M   'P 1'
#
loop_
_entity.id
_entity.type
_entity.pdbx_description
1 polymer ?
#
loop_
_entity_poly.entity_id
_entity_poly.type
_entity_poly.pdbx_seq_one_letter_code
_entity_poly.pdbx_strand_id
1 'polypeptide(L)'
;MSKKMIALSGFFLLSLFTKISAAEDIECKDYNNNPVTFKSKTITIYNDSETTIYPVLATSKNAVNEWLQGCFRTTEPYPTNYVYKLYVNENTGIAPGSSVTITLPLYSELSKGRYITWWNGGRVVLADKNDRLRNEKDDELTTPSNVNCQGQNTECKLSTYSSDVQFPENIYAQLSEYTFGDSIIPPKQSLRLLKPENVGYNISYVDHVYMPIAIAPKNNPYTGYSGSGKSLSAFRGHLDSFLKTPIGQGWPVYNLSELKLPGGYNIFAQRSGTLPPEDNVPVKPKEGFPPVLTVLACIQGECTEEQKKSLHFGEAVQRMQNLWGSCVNWDEDISKYVTQKIDCPQELKTNLQAVQQFFRQNHQQYLQMYADGKCNLNPGSKPVPFNYWEAINHIYGWVPFNEGCGAAANPLADTKIPGWDHAKIQSMYIHDLQYNYKGSNISPELLFNPYVQLIHDKNYLSMDAYGFSVDDAVGFMSELGDGLIFTVGGTQGLENQQQFNYADGFSVAIGVPLSMVDKVNTPLIKKYGVCVLNQEAGDPNCQQDKQDVMMPTNSQIAGFRIGTVTDYPIKVRFTDLNDNEYAFIVNEKFAPCTGEPAQCPTNKAEIVNKQSCIVTNAKGAKHPKSDDWCQNANPNQQNEKQLTKNYISFPSPVDYMN
;
A
#
# COMPACT_ATOMS: atom_id res chain seq x y z
N MET A 1 50.48 -41.34 52.99
CA MET A 1 49.85 -40.03 53.20
C MET A 1 49.47 -39.43 51.86
N SER A 2 48.18 -39.34 51.55
CA SER A 2 47.55 -38.25 50.78
C SER A 2 46.16 -38.71 50.32
N LYS A 3 45.12 -38.13 50.92
CA LYS A 3 43.73 -38.21 50.49
C LYS A 3 43.60 -37.38 49.20
N LYS A 4 43.09 -37.96 48.12
CA LYS A 4 42.52 -37.17 47.00
C LYS A 4 41.00 -37.29 47.06
N MET A 5 40.37 -36.20 47.51
CA MET A 5 38.95 -35.93 47.34
C MET A 5 38.66 -35.76 45.85
N ILE A 6 37.65 -36.47 45.35
CA ILE A 6 36.98 -36.19 44.09
C ILE A 6 35.82 -35.27 44.43
N ALA A 7 35.88 -34.02 43.99
CA ALA A 7 34.77 -33.07 44.08
C ALA A 7 33.91 -33.22 42.82
N LEU A 8 32.65 -33.66 42.99
CA LEU A 8 31.61 -33.49 41.97
C LEU A 8 31.18 -32.02 41.98
N SER A 9 31.49 -31.28 40.91
CA SER A 9 30.89 -29.99 40.62
C SER A 9 29.60 -30.21 39.83
N GLY A 10 28.46 -30.09 40.50
CA GLY A 10 27.16 -30.03 39.85
C GLY A 10 26.98 -28.69 39.12
N PHE A 11 26.77 -28.75 37.81
CA PHE A 11 26.29 -27.63 37.02
C PHE A 11 24.80 -27.42 37.35
N PHE A 12 24.49 -26.38 38.11
CA PHE A 12 23.14 -25.84 38.19
C PHE A 12 22.87 -25.10 36.87
N LEU A 13 22.13 -25.73 35.96
CA LEU A 13 21.53 -25.03 34.82
C LEU A 13 20.41 -24.15 35.38
N LEU A 14 20.69 -22.86 35.60
CA LEU A 14 19.66 -21.88 35.88
C LEU A 14 18.92 -21.61 34.57
N SER A 15 17.81 -22.33 34.30
CA SER A 15 16.90 -21.99 33.20
C SER A 15 16.18 -20.69 33.58
N LEU A 16 16.73 -19.55 33.17
CA LEU A 16 16.01 -18.29 33.12
C LEU A 16 14.96 -18.42 32.00
N PHE A 17 13.78 -18.93 32.36
CA PHE A 17 12.58 -18.71 31.57
C PHE A 17 12.26 -17.21 31.68
N THR A 18 12.78 -16.42 30.74
CA THR A 18 12.17 -15.13 30.43
C THR A 18 10.73 -15.41 30.05
N LYS A 19 9.79 -14.96 30.89
CA LYS A 19 8.37 -14.91 30.53
C LYS A 19 8.28 -13.97 29.34
N ILE A 20 8.25 -14.54 28.13
CA ILE A 20 7.84 -13.82 26.93
C ILE A 20 6.36 -13.51 27.15
N SER A 21 6.05 -12.27 27.54
CA SER A 21 4.68 -11.79 27.57
C SER A 21 4.22 -11.71 26.13
N ALA A 22 3.25 -12.53 25.73
CA ALA A 22 2.55 -12.32 24.47
C ALA A 22 1.90 -10.94 24.50
N ALA A 23 1.77 -10.30 23.33
CA ALA A 23 0.90 -9.14 23.19
C ALA A 23 -0.52 -9.56 23.62
N GLU A 24 -1.19 -8.73 24.40
CA GLU A 24 -2.48 -9.08 24.99
C GLU A 24 -3.60 -8.96 23.95
N ASP A 25 -4.42 -10.01 23.83
CA ASP A 25 -5.62 -9.96 23.00
C ASP A 25 -6.62 -8.94 23.59
N ILE A 26 -7.37 -8.25 22.73
CA ILE A 26 -8.22 -7.14 23.15
C ILE A 26 -9.68 -7.59 23.18
N GLU A 27 -10.35 -7.38 24.32
CA GLU A 27 -11.80 -7.53 24.43
C GLU A 27 -12.50 -6.31 23.82
N CYS A 28 -13.35 -6.59 22.84
CA CYS A 28 -14.24 -5.65 22.18
C CYS A 28 -15.67 -6.17 22.27
N LYS A 29 -16.60 -5.48 21.59
CA LYS A 29 -17.99 -5.90 21.49
C LYS A 29 -18.34 -6.31 20.05
N ASP A 30 -19.07 -7.41 19.94
CA ASP A 30 -19.54 -7.93 18.66
C ASP A 30 -20.75 -7.13 18.11
N TYR A 31 -21.32 -7.60 17.00
CA TYR A 31 -22.52 -7.05 16.36
C TYR A 31 -23.72 -6.91 17.32
N ASN A 32 -23.84 -7.82 18.30
CA ASN A 32 -24.91 -7.90 19.30
C ASN A 32 -24.53 -7.26 20.65
N ASN A 33 -23.38 -6.56 20.73
CA ASN A 33 -22.80 -6.00 21.94
C ASN A 33 -22.32 -7.01 23.00
N ASN A 34 -22.14 -8.29 22.63
CA ASN A 34 -21.52 -9.26 23.51
C ASN A 34 -19.99 -9.09 23.51
N PRO A 35 -19.30 -9.38 24.63
CA PRO A 35 -17.84 -9.43 24.65
C PRO A 35 -17.28 -10.42 23.63
N VAL A 36 -16.28 -9.98 22.87
CA VAL A 36 -15.53 -10.79 21.92
C VAL A 36 -14.06 -10.41 21.98
N THR A 37 -13.18 -11.40 21.98
CA THR A 37 -11.73 -11.20 22.03
C THR A 37 -11.16 -11.22 20.62
N PHE A 38 -10.42 -10.17 20.25
CA PHE A 38 -9.66 -10.11 19.00
C PHE A 38 -8.17 -10.32 19.25
N LYS A 39 -7.58 -11.19 18.43
CA LYS A 39 -6.16 -11.50 18.48
C LYS A 39 -5.31 -10.33 18.00
N SER A 40 -4.12 -10.20 18.57
CA SER A 40 -3.09 -9.30 18.05
C SER A 40 -2.69 -9.64 16.61
N LYS A 41 -2.25 -8.63 15.86
CA LYS A 41 -1.70 -8.77 14.50
C LYS A 41 -0.18 -8.69 14.54
N THR A 42 0.50 -9.14 13.49
CA THR A 42 1.98 -9.06 13.43
C THR A 42 2.50 -8.24 12.26
N ILE A 43 3.66 -7.61 12.46
CA ILE A 43 4.50 -7.06 11.40
C ILE A 43 5.83 -7.79 11.48
N THR A 44 6.14 -8.56 10.44
CA THR A 44 7.41 -9.28 10.31
C THR A 44 8.28 -8.53 9.32
N ILE A 45 9.55 -8.29 9.63
CA ILE A 45 10.49 -7.56 8.78
C ILE A 45 11.73 -8.41 8.58
N TYR A 46 11.97 -8.86 7.35
CA TYR A 46 13.20 -9.53 6.94
C TYR A 46 14.15 -8.55 6.25
N ASN A 47 15.42 -8.62 6.60
CA ASN A 47 16.46 -7.90 5.90
C ASN A 47 17.22 -8.84 4.95
N ASP A 48 16.80 -8.87 3.70
CA ASP A 48 17.46 -9.64 2.63
C ASP A 48 18.54 -8.82 1.91
N SER A 49 18.67 -7.55 2.25
CA SER A 49 19.61 -6.63 1.63
C SER A 49 21.04 -6.86 2.14
N GLU A 50 22.00 -6.30 1.41
CA GLU A 50 23.41 -6.31 1.73
C GLU A 50 23.84 -5.36 2.86
N THR A 51 22.92 -4.58 3.45
CA THR A 51 23.19 -3.57 4.49
C THR A 51 22.27 -3.72 5.70
N THR A 52 22.65 -3.14 6.83
CA THR A 52 21.75 -3.02 7.99
C THR A 52 20.58 -2.08 7.69
N ILE A 53 19.38 -2.44 8.14
CA ILE A 53 18.19 -1.60 8.05
C ILE A 53 17.72 -1.14 9.45
N TYR A 54 17.02 -0.02 9.51
CA TYR A 54 16.53 0.62 10.74
C TYR A 54 15.02 0.86 10.63
N PRO A 55 14.19 -0.13 11.03
CA PRO A 55 12.74 0.00 10.93
C PRO A 55 12.15 0.87 12.05
N VAL A 56 11.16 1.67 11.69
CA VAL A 56 10.32 2.41 12.64
C VAL A 56 8.86 2.27 12.26
N LEU A 57 8.01 1.85 13.19
CA LEU A 57 6.56 1.90 13.02
C LEU A 57 6.06 3.25 13.54
N ALA A 58 5.18 3.91 12.82
CA ALA A 58 4.59 5.17 13.27
C ALA A 58 3.07 5.22 13.08
N THR A 59 2.35 5.77 14.04
CA THR A 59 0.91 6.05 13.93
C THR A 59 0.67 7.45 13.38
N SER A 60 -0.59 7.81 13.14
CA SER A 60 -0.99 9.18 12.77
C SER A 60 -1.85 9.85 13.85
N LYS A 61 -1.96 11.18 13.77
CA LYS A 61 -2.92 11.95 14.54
C LYS A 61 -4.32 11.81 13.93
N ASN A 62 -5.36 11.74 14.76
CA ASN A 62 -6.74 11.74 14.31
C ASN A 62 -7.66 12.35 15.37
N ALA A 63 -8.69 13.07 14.93
CA ALA A 63 -9.69 13.65 15.83
C ALA A 63 -10.72 12.60 16.30
N VAL A 64 -10.96 11.58 15.48
CA VAL A 64 -11.87 10.46 15.76
C VAL A 64 -11.12 9.17 15.45
N ASN A 65 -11.14 8.24 16.39
CA ASN A 65 -10.53 6.92 16.24
C ASN A 65 -11.62 5.87 16.06
N GLU A 66 -11.85 5.54 14.79
CA GLU A 66 -12.99 4.70 14.39
C GLU A 66 -12.80 3.24 14.80
N TRP A 67 -11.55 2.79 15.00
CA TRP A 67 -11.24 1.45 15.50
C TRP A 67 -11.67 1.31 16.97
N LEU A 68 -11.41 2.32 17.80
CA LEU A 68 -11.88 2.34 19.19
C LEU A 68 -13.41 2.45 19.27
N GLN A 69 -14.03 3.28 18.41
CA GLN A 69 -15.49 3.32 18.28
C GLN A 69 -16.09 1.96 17.91
N GLY A 70 -15.48 1.27 16.94
CA GLY A 70 -15.90 -0.05 16.49
C GLY A 70 -15.72 -1.12 17.55
N CYS A 71 -14.60 -1.10 18.28
CA CYS A 71 -14.31 -2.04 19.36
C CYS A 71 -15.25 -1.86 20.55
N PHE A 72 -15.44 -0.62 21.01
CA PHE A 72 -16.26 -0.32 22.20
C PHE A 72 -17.75 -0.15 21.91
N ARG A 73 -18.15 -0.11 20.62
CA ARG A 73 -19.51 0.15 20.14
C ARG A 73 -20.03 1.48 20.69
N THR A 74 -19.38 2.58 20.32
CA THR A 74 -19.66 3.92 20.85
C THR A 74 -19.44 5.01 19.79
N THR A 75 -19.93 6.22 20.06
CA THR A 75 -19.69 7.43 19.26
C THR A 75 -18.65 8.37 19.88
N GLU A 76 -18.09 8.02 21.04
CA GLU A 76 -17.02 8.79 21.67
C GLU A 76 -15.80 8.88 20.72
N PRO A 77 -15.14 10.04 20.59
CA PRO A 77 -14.16 10.26 19.54
C PRO A 77 -12.80 9.59 19.77
N TYR A 78 -12.32 9.49 21.03
CA TYR A 78 -10.99 8.98 21.38
C TYR A 78 -9.84 9.54 20.52
N PRO A 79 -9.60 10.86 20.55
CA PRO A 79 -8.61 11.49 19.68
C PRO A 79 -7.19 10.99 19.93
N THR A 80 -6.45 10.77 18.84
CA THR A 80 -5.01 10.48 18.86
C THR A 80 -4.27 11.79 18.61
N ASN A 81 -3.74 12.40 19.68
CA ASN A 81 -3.16 13.75 19.61
C ASN A 81 -1.68 13.78 19.20
N TYR A 82 -1.00 12.63 19.18
CA TYR A 82 0.42 12.51 18.86
C TYR A 82 0.66 11.47 17.77
N VAL A 83 1.77 11.64 17.06
CA VAL A 83 2.40 10.57 16.27
C VAL A 83 3.20 9.72 17.23
N TYR A 84 2.82 8.46 17.42
CA TYR A 84 3.61 7.53 18.22
C TYR A 84 4.57 6.77 17.31
N LYS A 85 5.84 6.69 17.69
CA LYS A 85 6.91 6.02 16.93
C LYS A 85 7.47 4.88 17.76
N LEU A 86 7.57 3.70 17.15
CA LEU A 86 8.12 2.48 17.73
C LEU A 86 9.36 2.08 16.93
N TYR A 87 10.53 2.34 17.51
CA TYR A 87 11.82 2.03 16.90
C TYR A 87 12.18 0.58 17.22
N VAL A 88 12.63 -0.14 16.19
CA VAL A 88 13.13 -1.51 16.32
C VAL A 88 14.64 -1.47 16.35
N ASN A 89 15.24 -2.03 17.39
CA ASN A 89 16.69 -2.10 17.57
C ASN A 89 17.33 -0.73 17.35
N GLU A 90 16.82 0.29 18.04
CA GLU A 90 17.26 1.68 17.85
C GLU A 90 18.79 1.79 17.87
N ASN A 91 19.34 2.52 16.90
CA ASN A 91 20.78 2.70 16.64
C ASN A 91 21.54 1.47 16.12
N THR A 92 21.12 0.23 16.41
CA THR A 92 21.82 -0.99 15.95
C THR A 92 21.22 -1.61 14.69
N GLY A 93 19.91 -1.42 14.47
CA GLY A 93 19.17 -1.93 13.32
C GLY A 93 19.02 -3.46 13.27
N ILE A 94 18.66 -3.95 12.10
CA ILE A 94 18.55 -5.36 11.73
C ILE A 94 19.63 -5.65 10.69
N ALA A 95 20.57 -6.53 11.01
CA ALA A 95 21.65 -6.91 10.09
C ALA A 95 21.13 -7.77 8.91
N PRO A 96 21.89 -7.85 7.80
CA PRO A 96 21.58 -8.76 6.69
C PRO A 96 21.32 -10.21 7.14
N GLY A 97 20.33 -10.87 6.52
CA GLY A 97 19.95 -12.26 6.82
C GLY A 97 19.27 -12.46 8.18
N SER A 98 18.87 -11.38 8.84
CA SER A 98 18.15 -11.39 10.11
C SER A 98 16.73 -10.86 9.94
N SER A 99 15.86 -11.14 10.90
CA SER A 99 14.49 -10.66 10.88
C SER A 99 13.97 -10.36 12.28
N VAL A 100 12.89 -9.59 12.34
CA VAL A 100 12.09 -9.39 13.56
C VAL A 100 10.62 -9.63 13.28
N THR A 101 9.89 -10.06 14.30
CA THR A 101 8.43 -10.09 14.32
C THR A 101 7.93 -9.25 15.48
N ILE A 102 7.20 -8.19 15.17
CA ILE A 102 6.52 -7.32 16.14
C ILE A 102 5.08 -7.78 16.24
N THR A 103 4.59 -7.99 17.45
CA THR A 103 3.19 -8.34 17.73
C THR A 103 2.48 -7.13 18.31
N LEU A 104 1.42 -6.69 17.63
CA LEU A 104 0.70 -5.45 17.90
C LEU A 104 -0.76 -5.75 18.29
N PRO A 105 -1.19 -5.34 19.49
CA PRO A 105 -2.61 -5.37 19.87
C PRO A 105 -3.38 -4.30 19.07
N LEU A 106 -4.72 -4.32 19.14
CA LEU A 106 -5.55 -3.27 18.55
C LEU A 106 -5.11 -1.88 19.03
N TYR A 107 -4.91 -1.76 20.35
CA TYR A 107 -4.41 -0.55 21.00
C TYR A 107 -3.59 -0.88 22.26
N SER A 108 -2.83 0.10 22.72
CA SER A 108 -2.22 0.16 24.04
C SER A 108 -2.78 1.36 24.80
N GLU A 109 -3.28 1.17 26.02
CA GLU A 109 -3.72 2.28 26.86
C GLU A 109 -2.53 2.86 27.62
N LEU A 110 -2.24 4.14 27.42
CA LEU A 110 -1.15 4.86 28.11
C LEU A 110 -1.60 5.38 29.48
N SER A 111 -2.85 5.81 29.54
CA SER A 111 -3.55 6.29 30.72
C SER A 111 -5.04 6.26 30.41
N LYS A 112 -5.91 6.33 31.43
CA LYS A 112 -7.36 6.30 31.26
C LYS A 112 -7.85 7.16 30.08
N GLY A 113 -8.34 6.52 29.02
CA GLY A 113 -8.90 7.20 27.84
C GLY A 113 -7.89 7.76 26.83
N ARG A 114 -6.58 7.49 27.00
CA ARG A 114 -5.52 7.85 26.06
C ARG A 114 -4.86 6.58 25.53
N TYR A 115 -4.91 6.40 24.21
CA TYR A 115 -4.49 5.18 23.55
C TYR A 115 -3.43 5.43 22.49
N ILE A 116 -2.58 4.44 22.24
CA ILE A 116 -1.90 4.23 20.96
C ILE A 116 -2.72 3.20 20.20
N THR A 117 -3.23 3.52 19.02
CA THR A 117 -3.96 2.56 18.19
C THR A 117 -3.07 2.08 17.06
N TRP A 118 -2.61 0.85 17.15
CA TRP A 118 -1.62 0.29 16.22
C TRP A 118 -2.23 -0.15 14.89
N TRP A 119 -3.55 -0.37 14.84
CA TRP A 119 -4.26 -0.92 13.69
C TRP A 119 -4.83 0.14 12.74
N ASN A 120 -5.03 1.37 13.23
CA ASN A 120 -5.73 2.43 12.51
C ASN A 120 -4.75 3.34 11.74
N GLY A 121 -4.29 2.86 10.58
CA GLY A 121 -3.46 3.66 9.66
C GLY A 121 -2.09 4.02 10.22
N GLY A 122 -1.12 3.13 10.01
CA GLY A 122 0.27 3.31 10.40
C GLY A 122 1.24 3.31 9.21
N ARG A 123 2.48 3.69 9.49
CA ARG A 123 3.61 3.64 8.56
C ARG A 123 4.64 2.64 9.07
N VAL A 124 5.21 1.86 8.16
CA VAL A 124 6.48 1.16 8.38
C VAL A 124 7.54 1.92 7.59
N VAL A 125 8.39 2.63 8.31
CA VAL A 125 9.52 3.39 7.74
C VAL A 125 10.72 2.48 7.75
N LEU A 126 11.20 2.13 6.56
CA LEU A 126 12.37 1.27 6.37
C LEU A 126 13.52 2.11 5.85
N ALA A 127 14.49 2.34 6.74
CA ALA A 127 15.70 3.10 6.45
C ALA A 127 16.92 2.19 6.37
N ASP A 128 17.94 2.58 5.62
CA ASP A 128 19.26 1.92 5.59
C ASP A 128 20.37 2.77 6.23
N LYS A 129 20.02 3.96 6.74
CA LYS A 129 20.84 4.80 7.62
C LYS A 129 19.99 5.26 8.81
N ASN A 130 20.60 5.37 9.99
CA ASN A 130 19.92 5.93 11.17
C ASN A 130 19.96 7.48 11.21
N ASP A 131 20.66 8.11 10.26
CA ASP A 131 20.83 9.56 10.18
C ASP A 131 19.47 10.28 10.14
N ARG A 132 19.22 11.17 11.10
CA ARG A 132 18.01 12.00 11.23
C ARG A 132 16.70 11.19 11.39
N LEU A 133 16.79 9.89 11.66
CA LEU A 133 15.61 9.04 11.79
C LEU A 133 14.83 9.35 13.08
N ARG A 134 15.55 9.61 14.19
CA ARG A 134 14.96 10.13 15.43
C ARG A 134 15.11 11.65 15.52
N ASN A 135 14.04 12.33 15.88
CA ASN A 135 14.08 13.74 16.22
C ASN A 135 14.42 13.87 17.72
N GLU A 136 15.42 14.69 18.06
CA GLU A 136 15.85 14.91 19.45
C GLU A 136 14.76 15.52 20.34
N LYS A 137 13.74 16.16 19.74
CA LYS A 137 12.58 16.72 20.44
C LYS A 137 11.44 15.72 20.65
N ASP A 138 11.56 14.49 20.15
CA ASP A 138 10.56 13.45 20.41
C ASP A 138 10.61 13.04 21.89
N ASP A 139 9.45 12.95 22.53
CA ASP A 139 9.33 12.59 23.95
C ASP A 139 9.40 11.07 24.11
N GLU A 140 10.34 10.60 24.91
CA GLU A 140 10.48 9.17 25.23
C GLU A 140 9.34 8.67 26.11
N LEU A 141 8.83 7.47 25.79
CA LEU A 141 7.78 6.79 26.52
C LEU A 141 8.22 5.37 26.88
N THR A 142 7.72 4.86 28.01
CA THR A 142 7.81 3.42 28.30
C THR A 142 7.08 2.65 27.19
N THR A 143 7.78 1.75 26.52
CA THR A 143 7.16 0.86 25.53
C THR A 143 6.04 0.05 26.19
N PRO A 144 4.81 0.08 25.64
CA PRO A 144 3.69 -0.65 26.22
C PRO A 144 3.99 -2.14 26.37
N SER A 145 3.71 -2.71 27.54
CA SER A 145 4.00 -4.12 27.85
C SER A 145 3.19 -5.12 27.02
N ASN A 146 2.10 -4.67 26.41
CA ASN A 146 1.28 -5.46 25.51
C ASN A 146 1.75 -5.40 24.05
N VAL A 147 2.89 -4.77 23.75
CA VAL A 147 3.59 -4.87 22.46
C VAL A 147 4.81 -5.77 22.67
N ASN A 148 4.97 -6.78 21.82
CA ASN A 148 6.06 -7.75 21.91
C ASN A 148 6.91 -7.74 20.64
N CYS A 149 8.19 -8.09 20.76
CA CYS A 149 9.05 -8.32 19.61
C CYS A 149 9.98 -9.51 19.79
N GLN A 150 10.19 -10.25 18.71
CA GLN A 150 11.07 -11.41 18.65
C GLN A 150 12.00 -11.26 17.45
N GLY A 151 13.30 -11.50 17.65
CA GLY A 151 14.29 -11.46 16.59
C GLY A 151 14.73 -12.87 16.18
N GLN A 152 15.01 -13.08 14.90
CA GLN A 152 15.70 -14.24 14.37
C GLN A 152 17.06 -13.79 13.86
N ASN A 153 18.13 -14.44 14.36
CA ASN A 153 19.53 -14.06 14.12
C ASN A 153 19.90 -12.63 14.58
N THR A 154 19.03 -11.98 15.35
CA THR A 154 19.24 -10.65 15.94
C THR A 154 18.44 -10.56 17.25
N GLU A 155 18.82 -9.62 18.13
CA GLU A 155 17.94 -9.24 19.24
C GLU A 155 16.72 -8.49 18.71
N CYS A 156 15.64 -8.41 19.49
CA CYS A 156 14.61 -7.40 19.24
C CYS A 156 14.33 -6.56 20.49
N LYS A 157 14.72 -5.30 20.43
CA LYS A 157 14.47 -4.27 21.44
C LYS A 157 13.60 -3.18 20.83
N LEU A 158 12.66 -2.69 21.61
CA LEU A 158 11.72 -1.65 21.19
C LEU A 158 11.93 -0.39 22.05
N SER A 159 11.93 0.76 21.39
CA SER A 159 11.87 2.09 22.03
C SER A 159 10.63 2.81 21.52
N THR A 160 9.88 3.48 22.41
CA THR A 160 8.65 4.18 22.03
C THR A 160 8.77 5.68 22.30
N TYR A 161 8.29 6.49 21.35
CA TYR A 161 8.28 7.94 21.46
C TYR A 161 6.93 8.52 21.05
N SER A 162 6.59 9.69 21.59
CA SER A 162 5.55 10.55 21.04
C SER A 162 6.16 11.78 20.36
N SER A 163 5.54 12.20 19.26
CA SER A 163 5.96 13.34 18.47
C SER A 163 4.76 14.14 17.98
N ASP A 164 4.97 15.42 17.73
CA ASP A 164 3.98 16.27 17.07
C ASP A 164 4.02 16.18 15.55
N VAL A 165 5.09 15.62 14.98
CA VAL A 165 5.34 15.59 13.55
C VAL A 165 5.68 14.18 13.07
N GLN A 166 5.35 13.92 11.81
CA GLN A 166 5.85 12.75 11.10
C GLN A 166 7.34 12.91 10.75
N PHE A 167 7.91 11.90 10.10
CA PHE A 167 9.29 11.94 9.63
C PHE A 167 9.51 13.05 8.58
N PRO A 168 10.66 13.75 8.63
CA PRO A 168 11.00 14.73 7.61
C PRO A 168 11.41 14.03 6.30
N GLU A 169 11.29 14.75 5.19
CA GLU A 169 11.53 14.20 3.84
C GLU A 169 13.00 13.81 3.57
N ASN A 170 13.92 14.41 4.31
CA ASN A 170 15.37 14.22 4.18
C ASN A 170 15.89 12.97 4.90
N ILE A 171 15.03 12.09 5.42
CA ILE A 171 15.50 10.79 5.94
C ILE A 171 15.80 9.80 4.81
N TYR A 172 16.76 8.91 5.08
CA TYR A 172 17.18 7.81 4.22
C TYR A 172 16.22 6.63 4.36
N ALA A 173 14.96 6.82 3.98
CA ALA A 173 13.93 5.79 4.15
C ALA A 173 12.91 5.73 3.02
N GLN A 174 12.40 4.53 2.80
CA GLN A 174 11.19 4.30 2.00
C GLN A 174 9.98 4.20 2.95
N LEU A 175 8.89 4.84 2.53
CA LEU A 175 7.64 4.83 3.26
C LEU A 175 6.74 3.71 2.74
N SER A 176 6.15 2.97 3.67
CA SER A 176 5.08 2.03 3.40
C SER A 176 4.00 2.18 4.46
N GLU A 177 2.77 1.88 4.09
CA GLU A 177 1.61 2.11 4.94
C GLU A 177 0.86 0.81 5.19
N TYR A 178 0.23 0.72 6.35
CA TYR A 178 -0.60 -0.41 6.72
C TYR A 178 -1.81 0.01 7.54
N THR A 179 -2.85 -0.82 7.46
CA THR A 179 -4.05 -0.75 8.28
C THR A 179 -4.47 -2.17 8.62
N PHE A 180 -4.82 -2.46 9.88
CA PHE A 180 -5.30 -3.77 10.28
C PHE A 180 -6.78 -3.74 10.61
N GLY A 181 -7.56 -4.58 9.96
CA GLY A 181 -9.01 -4.57 10.02
C GLY A 181 -9.61 -3.32 9.39
N ASP A 182 -10.89 -3.13 9.65
CA ASP A 182 -11.73 -2.02 9.21
C ASP A 182 -12.76 -1.70 10.33
N SER A 183 -13.40 -0.53 10.25
CA SER A 183 -14.45 -0.12 11.16
C SER A 183 -15.64 0.45 10.39
N ILE A 184 -16.69 -0.35 10.26
CA ILE A 184 -17.85 -0.01 9.43
C ILE A 184 -19.07 0.32 10.29
N ILE A 185 -20.04 1.06 9.74
CA ILE A 185 -21.39 1.11 10.30
C ILE A 185 -22.22 0.03 9.58
N PRO A 186 -22.58 -1.08 10.26
CA PRO A 186 -23.38 -2.12 9.62
C PRO A 186 -24.75 -1.59 9.16
N PRO A 187 -25.34 -2.16 8.09
CA PRO A 187 -26.70 -1.82 7.70
C PRO A 187 -27.67 -1.92 8.89
N LYS A 188 -28.61 -0.96 8.98
CA LYS A 188 -29.62 -0.88 10.05
C LYS A 188 -29.05 -0.64 11.46
N GLN A 189 -27.76 -0.33 11.60
CA GLN A 189 -27.15 0.10 12.87
C GLN A 189 -26.67 1.55 12.79
N SER A 190 -26.48 2.18 13.96
CA SER A 190 -25.91 3.54 14.09
C SER A 190 -24.50 3.56 14.68
N LEU A 191 -24.06 2.44 15.27
CA LEU A 191 -22.76 2.31 15.91
C LEU A 191 -21.81 1.53 15.01
N ARG A 192 -20.53 1.90 15.04
CA ARG A 192 -19.48 1.20 14.29
C ARG A 192 -19.25 -0.21 14.82
N LEU A 193 -18.76 -1.10 13.96
CA LEU A 193 -18.36 -2.46 14.27
C LEU A 193 -16.94 -2.67 13.75
N LEU A 194 -16.06 -3.17 14.62
CA LEU A 194 -14.72 -3.58 14.22
C LEU A 194 -14.78 -4.87 13.38
N LYS A 195 -14.12 -4.84 12.23
CA LYS A 195 -13.94 -5.95 11.29
C LYS A 195 -12.44 -6.29 11.19
N PRO A 196 -11.93 -7.26 11.95
CA PRO A 196 -10.48 -7.50 12.08
C PRO A 196 -9.86 -8.26 10.90
N GLU A 197 -10.64 -8.74 9.95
CA GLU A 197 -10.26 -9.80 9.01
C GLU A 197 -9.13 -9.43 8.05
N ASN A 198 -9.20 -8.26 7.44
CA ASN A 198 -8.26 -7.87 6.39
C ASN A 198 -7.06 -7.12 6.94
N VAL A 199 -5.96 -7.18 6.22
CA VAL A 199 -4.82 -6.28 6.33
C VAL A 199 -4.77 -5.43 5.08
N GLY A 200 -4.88 -4.12 5.27
CA GLY A 200 -4.65 -3.11 4.25
C GLY A 200 -3.18 -2.74 4.20
N TYR A 201 -2.59 -2.63 3.02
CA TYR A 201 -1.21 -2.21 2.86
C TYR A 201 -0.95 -1.60 1.49
N ASN A 202 0.06 -0.73 1.45
CA ASN A 202 0.59 -0.18 0.22
C ASN A 202 2.05 0.24 0.41
N ILE A 203 2.75 0.41 -0.71
CA ILE A 203 4.04 1.09 -0.74
C ILE A 203 3.84 2.40 -1.48
N SER A 204 4.07 3.51 -0.77
CA SER A 204 3.95 4.84 -1.35
C SER A 204 5.26 5.21 -2.05
N TYR A 205 5.33 4.94 -3.35
CA TYR A 205 6.29 5.62 -4.23
C TYR A 205 5.71 6.90 -4.82
N VAL A 206 4.54 7.36 -4.35
CA VAL A 206 3.94 8.65 -4.73
C VAL A 206 4.88 9.80 -4.35
N ASP A 207 5.39 9.77 -3.12
CA ASP A 207 6.25 10.82 -2.60
C ASP A 207 7.67 10.70 -3.15
N HIS A 208 8.24 9.50 -3.08
CA HIS A 208 9.60 9.21 -3.50
C HIS A 208 9.89 7.73 -3.66
N VAL A 209 10.93 7.43 -4.43
CA VAL A 209 11.53 6.11 -4.58
C VAL A 209 12.95 6.06 -4.03
N TYR A 210 13.17 5.09 -3.14
CA TYR A 210 14.42 4.96 -2.39
C TYR A 210 14.95 3.53 -2.24
N MET A 211 14.12 2.60 -1.76
CA MET A 211 14.55 1.22 -1.42
C MET A 211 13.57 0.16 -1.95
N PRO A 212 14.07 -1.02 -2.33
CA PRO A 212 13.22 -2.16 -2.71
C PRO A 212 12.59 -2.78 -1.47
N ILE A 213 11.28 -2.56 -1.32
CA ILE A 213 10.45 -3.22 -0.30
C ILE A 213 9.45 -4.13 -1.02
N ALA A 214 9.25 -5.34 -0.49
CA ALA A 214 8.10 -6.16 -0.82
C ALA A 214 7.22 -6.40 0.42
N ILE A 215 5.90 -6.35 0.25
CA ILE A 215 4.90 -6.54 1.32
C ILE A 215 3.89 -7.60 0.92
N ALA A 216 3.59 -8.54 1.81
CA ALA A 216 2.54 -9.54 1.63
C ALA A 216 1.76 -9.80 2.94
N PRO A 217 0.52 -10.30 2.88
CA PRO A 217 -0.20 -10.73 4.06
C PRO A 217 0.47 -11.95 4.69
N LYS A 218 0.36 -12.05 6.02
CA LYS A 218 0.75 -13.23 6.79
C LYS A 218 -0.42 -14.19 6.95
N ASN A 219 -0.15 -15.49 6.92
CA ASN A 219 -1.11 -16.59 6.93
C ASN A 219 -2.09 -16.53 5.74
N ASN A 220 -1.61 -16.10 4.59
CA ASN A 220 -2.34 -16.12 3.33
C ASN A 220 -1.37 -16.29 2.16
N PRO A 221 -0.91 -17.53 1.90
CA PRO A 221 0.10 -17.81 0.87
C PRO A 221 -0.42 -17.65 -0.56
N TYR A 222 -1.70 -17.35 -0.73
CA TYR A 222 -2.35 -17.27 -2.04
C TYR A 222 -2.39 -15.86 -2.60
N THR A 223 -1.84 -14.88 -1.89
CA THR A 223 -1.68 -13.51 -2.37
C THR A 223 -0.19 -13.19 -2.54
N GLY A 224 0.20 -12.78 -3.75
CA GLY A 224 1.57 -12.35 -4.03
C GLY A 224 1.94 -11.06 -3.31
N TYR A 225 3.19 -10.65 -3.39
CA TYR A 225 3.66 -9.41 -2.76
C TYR A 225 3.47 -8.18 -3.66
N SER A 226 3.21 -7.03 -3.04
CA SER A 226 3.31 -5.70 -3.69
C SER A 226 4.72 -5.13 -3.51
N GLY A 227 5.22 -4.36 -4.47
CA GLY A 227 6.53 -3.71 -4.42
C GLY A 227 7.63 -4.35 -5.26
N SER A 228 8.83 -4.47 -4.70
CA SER A 228 10.03 -4.99 -5.39
C SER A 228 10.81 -5.97 -4.53
N GLY A 229 11.03 -7.17 -5.07
CA GLY A 229 11.96 -8.17 -4.53
C GLY A 229 13.40 -8.07 -5.06
N LYS A 230 13.78 -6.96 -5.71
CA LYS A 230 15.15 -6.75 -6.23
C LYS A 230 16.15 -6.52 -5.08
N SER A 231 17.42 -6.87 -5.28
CA SER A 231 18.49 -6.47 -4.35
C SER A 231 18.64 -4.94 -4.31
N LEU A 232 19.16 -4.40 -3.21
CA LEU A 232 19.32 -2.95 -3.04
C LEU A 232 20.24 -2.36 -4.12
N SER A 233 21.37 -3.02 -4.39
CA SER A 233 22.28 -2.68 -5.49
C SER A 233 21.62 -2.66 -6.86
N ALA A 234 20.87 -3.70 -7.23
CA ALA A 234 20.19 -3.76 -8.53
C ALA A 234 19.13 -2.66 -8.65
N PHE A 235 18.37 -2.42 -7.57
CA PHE A 235 17.37 -1.37 -7.50
C PHE A 235 17.99 0.02 -7.71
N ARG A 236 19.06 0.36 -6.99
CA ARG A 236 19.81 1.61 -7.16
C ARG A 236 20.42 1.75 -8.55
N GLY A 237 20.89 0.65 -9.14
CA GLY A 237 21.37 0.62 -10.51
C GLY A 237 20.31 1.03 -11.53
N HIS A 238 19.05 0.64 -11.33
CA HIS A 238 17.93 1.08 -12.18
C HIS A 238 17.61 2.57 -12.00
N LEU A 239 17.66 3.10 -10.76
CA LEU A 239 17.47 4.53 -10.51
C LEU A 239 18.54 5.37 -11.22
N ASP A 240 19.81 4.99 -11.08
CA ASP A 240 20.94 5.65 -11.75
C ASP A 240 20.84 5.55 -13.28
N SER A 241 20.46 4.37 -13.80
CA SER A 241 20.26 4.16 -15.24
C SER A 241 19.15 5.05 -15.81
N PHE A 242 18.03 5.20 -15.10
CA PHE A 242 16.93 6.08 -15.49
C PHE A 242 17.41 7.53 -15.66
N LEU A 243 18.18 8.05 -14.70
CA LEU A 243 18.71 9.42 -14.74
C LEU A 243 19.68 9.68 -15.91
N LYS A 244 20.21 8.61 -16.53
CA LYS A 244 21.10 8.68 -17.70
C LYS A 244 20.36 8.53 -19.03
N THR A 245 19.07 8.22 -19.01
CA THR A 245 18.24 8.17 -20.22
C THR A 245 17.77 9.56 -20.62
N PRO A 246 17.44 9.81 -21.90
CA PRO A 246 16.80 11.06 -22.29
C PRO A 246 15.56 11.38 -21.46
N ILE A 247 14.78 10.36 -21.08
CA ILE A 247 13.53 10.46 -20.32
C ILE A 247 13.76 10.97 -18.88
N GLY A 248 14.74 10.40 -18.17
CA GLY A 248 15.06 10.76 -16.79
C GLY A 248 16.15 11.82 -16.64
N GLN A 249 16.78 12.27 -17.74
CA GLN A 249 17.88 13.23 -17.68
C GLN A 249 17.49 14.52 -16.95
N GLY A 250 18.23 14.81 -15.88
CA GLY A 250 17.96 15.97 -15.04
C GLY A 250 16.68 15.88 -14.21
N TRP A 251 16.10 14.68 -14.05
CA TRP A 251 15.08 14.48 -13.02
C TRP A 251 15.67 14.88 -11.66
N PRO A 252 14.93 15.64 -10.83
CA PRO A 252 15.40 16.04 -9.52
C PRO A 252 15.74 14.84 -8.63
N VAL A 253 16.64 15.04 -7.69
CA VAL A 253 17.00 14.08 -6.64
C VAL A 253 16.99 14.81 -5.30
N TYR A 254 16.69 14.10 -4.22
CA TYR A 254 16.90 14.66 -2.89
C TYR A 254 18.38 14.90 -2.64
N ASN A 255 18.70 15.98 -1.93
CA ASN A 255 20.07 16.35 -1.57
C ASN A 255 20.62 15.42 -0.46
N LEU A 256 20.90 14.18 -0.84
CA LEU A 256 21.30 13.08 0.01
C LEU A 256 22.49 12.35 -0.60
N SER A 257 23.27 11.69 0.25
CA SER A 257 24.41 10.86 -0.19
C SER A 257 23.98 9.63 -0.98
N GLU A 258 22.78 9.12 -0.72
CA GLU A 258 22.19 7.99 -1.45
C GLU A 258 21.14 8.49 -2.43
N LEU A 259 21.01 7.77 -3.54
CA LEU A 259 20.09 8.15 -4.60
C LEU A 259 18.63 7.93 -4.16
N LYS A 260 17.88 9.04 -4.04
CA LYS A 260 16.46 9.09 -3.72
C LYS A 260 15.78 10.04 -4.70
N LEU A 261 14.76 9.57 -5.41
CA LEU A 261 14.08 10.38 -6.43
C LEU A 261 12.68 10.78 -5.91
N PRO A 262 12.32 12.07 -5.94
CA PRO A 262 10.96 12.53 -5.69
C PRO A 262 10.01 12.06 -6.80
N GLY A 263 8.76 11.82 -6.43
CA GLY A 263 7.67 11.57 -7.37
C GLY A 263 7.25 12.82 -8.14
N GLY A 264 6.34 12.61 -9.11
CA GLY A 264 5.91 13.67 -10.04
C GLY A 264 5.23 14.88 -9.38
N TYR A 265 4.61 14.70 -8.22
CA TYR A 265 4.08 15.80 -7.40
C TYR A 265 5.19 16.57 -6.68
N ASN A 266 6.07 15.84 -6.00
CA ASN A 266 7.08 16.40 -5.09
C ASN A 266 8.12 17.25 -5.82
N ILE A 267 8.40 17.00 -7.10
CA ILE A 267 9.26 17.87 -7.91
C ILE A 267 8.71 19.29 -8.09
N PHE A 268 7.40 19.49 -7.94
CA PHE A 268 6.77 20.80 -7.95
C PHE A 268 6.60 21.31 -6.52
N ALA A 269 6.00 20.50 -5.64
CA ALA A 269 5.69 20.90 -4.27
C ALA A 269 6.94 21.29 -3.44
N GLN A 270 8.08 20.62 -3.66
CA GLN A 270 9.31 20.82 -2.88
C GLN A 270 10.38 21.60 -3.65
N ARG A 271 10.06 22.17 -4.83
CA ARG A 271 11.06 22.80 -5.71
C ARG A 271 11.88 23.90 -5.04
N SER A 272 11.25 24.69 -4.19
CA SER A 272 11.87 25.79 -3.45
C SER A 272 12.21 25.42 -2.00
N GLY A 273 12.06 24.14 -1.64
CA GLY A 273 12.37 23.64 -0.31
C GLY A 273 13.85 23.79 0.00
N THR A 274 14.16 24.13 1.25
CA THR A 274 15.53 24.25 1.75
C THR A 274 15.72 23.41 3.00
N LEU A 275 16.95 22.95 3.21
CA LEU A 275 17.38 22.20 4.38
C LEU A 275 18.12 23.13 5.36
N PRO A 276 18.19 22.78 6.65
CA PRO A 276 18.97 23.53 7.62
C PRO A 276 20.45 23.65 7.20
N PRO A 277 21.13 24.80 7.42
CA PRO A 277 22.53 24.96 7.03
C PRO A 277 23.49 24.03 7.77
N GLU A 278 23.10 23.50 8.92
CA GLU A 278 23.85 22.52 9.71
C GLU A 278 23.78 21.10 9.14
N ASP A 279 22.79 20.79 8.28
CA ASP A 279 22.64 19.47 7.69
C ASP A 279 23.90 19.07 6.89
N ASN A 280 24.35 17.83 7.10
CA ASN A 280 25.45 17.26 6.36
C ASN A 280 24.93 16.65 5.05
N VAL A 281 24.87 17.48 4.01
CA VAL A 281 24.36 17.11 2.68
C VAL A 281 25.37 17.39 1.57
N PRO A 282 25.35 16.63 0.44
CA PRO A 282 26.36 16.75 -0.61
C PRO A 282 26.39 18.12 -1.29
N VAL A 283 25.22 18.72 -1.53
CA VAL A 283 25.12 20.01 -2.22
C VAL A 283 24.89 21.10 -1.19
N LYS A 284 25.97 21.82 -0.85
CA LYS A 284 25.96 22.92 0.10
C LYS A 284 26.54 24.19 -0.53
N PRO A 285 25.73 25.23 -0.76
CA PRO A 285 26.23 26.54 -1.17
C PRO A 285 27.12 27.16 -0.08
N LYS A 286 28.12 27.96 -0.47
CA LYS A 286 28.91 28.75 0.50
C LYS A 286 28.09 29.72 1.33
N GLU A 287 27.02 30.25 0.75
CA GLU A 287 26.10 31.20 1.37
C GLU A 287 24.65 30.78 1.10
N GLY A 288 23.80 30.82 2.12
CA GLY A 288 22.39 30.44 2.02
C GLY A 288 22.12 29.03 2.56
N PHE A 289 20.94 28.50 2.22
CA PHE A 289 20.48 27.21 2.68
C PHE A 289 20.68 26.15 1.58
N PRO A 290 21.12 24.93 1.92
CA PRO A 290 21.11 23.82 0.98
C PRO A 290 19.71 23.58 0.43
N PRO A 291 19.55 23.23 -0.86
CA PRO A 291 18.23 22.90 -1.38
C PRO A 291 17.79 21.49 -0.95
N VAL A 292 16.48 21.28 -0.85
CA VAL A 292 15.89 19.93 -0.66
C VAL A 292 16.09 19.09 -1.93
N LEU A 293 15.80 19.68 -3.09
CA LEU A 293 15.95 19.06 -4.40
C LEU A 293 17.08 19.67 -5.21
N THR A 294 17.83 18.82 -5.90
CA THR A 294 18.91 19.19 -6.81
C THR A 294 18.95 18.21 -7.99
N VAL A 295 19.99 18.26 -8.82
CA VAL A 295 20.21 17.30 -9.92
C VAL A 295 21.43 16.44 -9.64
N LEU A 296 21.49 15.25 -10.26
CA LEU A 296 22.58 14.28 -10.05
C LEU A 296 23.97 14.89 -10.29
N ALA A 297 24.12 15.74 -11.31
CA ALA A 297 25.38 16.44 -11.60
C ALA A 297 25.87 17.29 -10.40
N CYS A 298 24.97 17.93 -9.66
CA CYS A 298 25.36 18.69 -8.46
C CYS A 298 25.83 17.78 -7.33
N ILE A 299 25.14 16.64 -7.12
CA ILE A 299 25.58 15.61 -6.14
C ILE A 299 26.98 15.10 -6.48
N GLN A 300 27.29 14.98 -7.78
CA GLN A 300 28.60 14.56 -8.29
C GLN A 300 29.67 15.66 -8.25
N GLY A 301 29.34 16.85 -7.73
CA GLY A 301 30.28 17.96 -7.58
C GLY A 301 30.51 18.79 -8.85
N GLU A 302 29.67 18.61 -9.88
CA GLU A 302 29.83 19.27 -11.18
C GLU A 302 29.20 20.67 -11.23
N CYS A 303 28.45 21.06 -10.19
CA CYS A 303 27.74 22.34 -10.14
C CYS A 303 28.60 23.49 -9.60
N THR A 304 28.49 24.63 -10.27
CA THR A 304 28.99 25.93 -9.78
C THR A 304 28.26 26.39 -8.53
N GLU A 305 28.83 27.34 -7.78
CA GLU A 305 28.19 27.88 -6.56
C GLU A 305 26.79 28.47 -6.81
N GLU A 306 26.55 29.06 -7.99
CA GLU A 306 25.23 29.58 -8.34
C GLU A 306 24.24 28.43 -8.62
N GLN A 307 24.68 27.38 -9.32
CA GLN A 307 23.85 26.21 -9.58
C GLN A 307 23.51 25.46 -8.29
N LYS A 308 24.39 25.41 -7.30
CA LYS A 308 24.07 24.83 -5.98
C LYS A 308 22.88 25.51 -5.31
N LYS A 309 22.62 26.79 -5.62
CA LYS A 309 21.50 27.56 -5.06
C LYS A 309 20.21 27.46 -5.87
N SER A 310 20.30 27.29 -7.19
CA SER A 310 19.18 27.49 -8.10
C SER A 310 18.82 26.30 -9.00
N LEU A 311 19.73 25.33 -9.18
CA LEU A 311 19.51 24.19 -10.07
C LEU A 311 18.78 23.05 -9.35
N HIS A 312 17.46 23.17 -9.28
CA HIS A 312 16.57 22.20 -8.60
C HIS A 312 15.99 21.14 -9.54
N PHE A 313 16.05 21.35 -10.86
CA PHE A 313 15.52 20.44 -11.87
C PHE A 313 16.27 20.61 -13.20
N GLY A 314 16.12 19.64 -14.09
CA GLY A 314 16.71 19.65 -15.42
C GLY A 314 15.72 19.30 -16.53
N GLU A 315 16.22 18.67 -17.59
CA GLU A 315 15.52 18.56 -18.88
C GLU A 315 14.19 17.82 -18.79
N ALA A 316 14.11 16.73 -18.02
CA ALA A 316 12.88 15.95 -17.86
C ALA A 316 11.70 16.79 -17.36
N VAL A 317 11.93 17.59 -16.33
CA VAL A 317 10.92 18.49 -15.77
C VAL A 317 10.65 19.68 -16.69
N GLN A 318 11.68 20.18 -17.38
CA GLN A 318 11.51 21.23 -18.37
C GLN A 318 10.62 20.77 -19.54
N ARG A 319 10.71 19.51 -19.97
CA ARG A 319 9.80 18.94 -20.98
C ARG A 319 8.36 18.86 -20.49
N MET A 320 8.12 18.44 -19.25
CA MET A 320 6.78 18.48 -18.64
C MET A 320 6.22 19.92 -18.64
N GLN A 321 7.06 20.91 -18.33
CA GLN A 321 6.64 22.31 -18.37
C GLN A 321 6.32 22.78 -19.79
N ASN A 322 7.18 22.44 -20.76
CA ASN A 322 7.00 22.77 -22.16
C ASN A 322 5.72 22.14 -22.73
N LEU A 323 5.39 20.91 -22.32
CA LEU A 323 4.16 20.23 -22.67
C LEU A 323 2.93 21.04 -22.22
N TRP A 324 2.83 21.36 -20.92
CA TRP A 324 1.72 22.15 -20.37
C TRP A 324 1.61 23.55 -20.98
N GLY A 325 2.74 24.20 -21.24
CA GLY A 325 2.76 25.55 -21.82
C GLY A 325 2.58 25.61 -23.33
N SER A 326 2.56 24.45 -24.00
CA SER A 326 2.33 24.36 -25.46
C SER A 326 0.94 23.83 -25.78
N CYS A 327 0.47 22.83 -25.02
CA CYS A 327 -0.81 22.17 -25.31
C CYS A 327 -2.02 22.91 -24.73
N VAL A 328 -1.81 23.74 -23.70
CA VAL A 328 -2.90 24.40 -22.99
C VAL A 328 -2.67 25.91 -22.92
N ASN A 329 -3.75 26.68 -22.98
CA ASN A 329 -3.71 28.13 -22.85
C ASN A 329 -3.75 28.53 -21.37
N TRP A 330 -3.01 29.58 -21.02
CA TRP A 330 -2.92 30.09 -19.66
C TRP A 330 -3.23 31.60 -19.65
N ASP A 331 -3.91 32.05 -18.60
CA ASP A 331 -4.28 33.47 -18.41
C ASP A 331 -3.14 34.26 -17.75
N GLU A 332 -1.88 33.92 -18.09
CA GLU A 332 -0.67 34.62 -17.64
C GLU A 332 0.45 34.48 -18.66
N ASP A 333 1.50 35.28 -18.52
CA ASP A 333 2.75 35.07 -19.25
C ASP A 333 3.56 33.92 -18.61
N ILE A 334 3.61 32.81 -19.35
CA ILE A 334 4.33 31.59 -18.97
C ILE A 334 5.75 31.50 -19.56
N SER A 335 6.26 32.56 -20.20
CA SER A 335 7.60 32.60 -20.81
C SER A 335 8.73 32.27 -19.83
N LYS A 336 8.53 32.52 -18.53
CA LYS A 336 9.45 32.13 -17.45
C LYS A 336 9.50 30.62 -17.17
N TYR A 337 8.50 29.85 -17.59
CA TYR A 337 8.42 28.39 -17.34
C TYR A 337 8.67 27.56 -18.61
N VAL A 338 8.42 28.14 -19.78
CA VAL A 338 8.42 27.43 -21.07
C VAL A 338 9.63 27.87 -21.89
N THR A 339 10.51 26.92 -22.19
CA THR A 339 11.72 27.18 -22.98
C THR A 339 11.55 26.84 -24.47
N GLN A 340 10.57 25.99 -24.80
CA GLN A 340 10.31 25.60 -26.19
C GLN A 340 8.83 25.30 -26.42
N LYS A 341 8.36 25.44 -27.66
CA LYS A 341 7.03 25.02 -28.07
C LYS A 341 7.05 23.59 -28.58
N ILE A 342 6.08 22.80 -28.12
CA ILE A 342 5.87 21.40 -28.50
C ILE A 342 4.65 21.33 -29.41
N ASP A 343 4.75 20.53 -30.47
CA ASP A 343 3.58 20.18 -31.28
C ASP A 343 2.78 19.09 -30.56
N CYS A 344 1.55 19.41 -30.17
CA CYS A 344 0.75 18.55 -29.31
C CYS A 344 -0.25 17.75 -30.14
N PRO A 345 -0.21 16.40 -30.09
CA PRO A 345 -1.26 15.57 -30.66
C PRO A 345 -2.64 16.02 -30.15
N GLN A 346 -3.64 16.04 -31.05
CA GLN A 346 -4.95 16.62 -30.75
C GLN A 346 -5.66 15.94 -29.57
N GLU A 347 -5.48 14.63 -29.41
CA GLU A 347 -6.03 13.88 -28.28
C GLU A 347 -5.37 14.30 -26.96
N LEU A 348 -4.04 14.29 -26.89
CA LEU A 348 -3.29 14.74 -25.71
C LEU A 348 -3.65 16.19 -25.33
N LYS A 349 -3.80 17.06 -26.34
CA LYS A 349 -4.26 18.43 -26.16
C LYS A 349 -5.64 18.50 -25.51
N THR A 350 -6.59 17.73 -26.02
CA THR A 350 -7.97 17.64 -25.49
C THR A 350 -7.95 17.17 -24.03
N ASN A 351 -7.17 16.14 -23.73
CA ASN A 351 -7.05 15.55 -22.40
C ASN A 351 -6.45 16.53 -21.39
N LEU A 352 -5.33 17.19 -21.72
CA LEU A 352 -4.71 18.21 -20.87
C LEU A 352 -5.64 19.42 -20.63
N GLN A 353 -6.37 19.86 -21.66
CA GLN A 353 -7.36 20.92 -21.52
C GLN A 353 -8.51 20.55 -20.58
N ALA A 354 -9.03 19.32 -20.68
CA ALA A 354 -10.08 18.84 -19.80
C ALA A 354 -9.62 18.84 -18.33
N VAL A 355 -8.41 18.33 -18.05
CA VAL A 355 -7.83 18.35 -16.69
C VAL A 355 -7.65 19.77 -16.18
N GLN A 356 -7.08 20.68 -16.97
CA GLN A 356 -6.93 22.08 -16.56
C GLN A 356 -8.28 22.73 -16.23
N GLN A 357 -9.29 22.54 -17.09
CA GLN A 357 -10.63 23.09 -16.88
C GLN A 357 -11.30 22.52 -15.63
N PHE A 358 -11.11 21.23 -15.36
CA PHE A 358 -11.63 20.59 -14.17
C PHE A 358 -11.04 21.19 -12.90
N PHE A 359 -9.72 21.34 -12.83
CA PHE A 359 -9.07 21.99 -11.69
C PHE A 359 -9.40 23.48 -11.59
N ARG A 360 -9.65 24.17 -12.71
CA ARG A 360 -10.16 25.54 -12.70
C ARG A 360 -11.56 25.62 -12.10
N GLN A 361 -12.44 24.68 -12.42
CA GLN A 361 -13.76 24.59 -11.81
C GLN A 361 -13.66 24.28 -10.31
N ASN A 362 -12.77 23.37 -9.90
CA ASN A 362 -12.51 23.09 -8.49
C ASN A 362 -11.98 24.36 -7.76
N HIS A 363 -11.10 25.13 -8.39
CA HIS A 363 -10.63 26.41 -7.85
C HIS A 363 -11.75 27.45 -7.70
N GLN A 364 -12.68 27.54 -8.66
CA GLN A 364 -13.85 28.41 -8.53
C GLN A 364 -14.75 28.01 -7.35
N GLN A 365 -14.94 26.72 -7.12
CA GLN A 365 -15.66 26.19 -5.95
C GLN A 365 -14.94 26.58 -4.65
N TYR A 366 -13.61 26.46 -4.62
CA TYR A 366 -12.75 26.91 -3.53
C TYR A 366 -12.87 28.42 -3.24
N LEU A 367 -12.86 29.27 -4.27
CA LEU A 367 -13.06 30.71 -4.11
C LEU A 367 -14.43 31.03 -3.51
N GLN A 368 -15.47 30.27 -3.89
CA GLN A 368 -16.80 30.42 -3.29
C GLN A 368 -16.78 30.03 -1.80
N MET A 369 -16.04 29.00 -1.40
CA MET A 369 -15.88 28.65 0.01
C MET A 369 -15.23 29.78 0.83
N TYR A 370 -14.23 30.47 0.26
CA TYR A 370 -13.64 31.66 0.86
C TYR A 370 -14.65 32.80 0.98
N ALA A 371 -15.43 33.08 -0.08
CA ALA A 371 -16.47 34.09 -0.07
C ALA A 371 -17.57 33.81 0.97
N ASP A 372 -17.88 32.53 1.19
CA ASP A 372 -18.84 32.05 2.19
C ASP A 372 -18.27 32.05 3.63
N GLY A 373 -16.99 32.39 3.83
CA GLY A 373 -16.34 32.36 5.14
C GLY A 373 -16.07 30.96 5.71
N LYS A 374 -16.10 29.91 4.87
CA LYS A 374 -15.86 28.52 5.26
C LYS A 374 -14.38 28.19 5.45
N CYS A 375 -13.48 29.05 4.96
CA CYS A 375 -12.04 28.85 5.00
C CYS A 375 -11.39 29.74 6.05
N ASN A 376 -11.42 29.29 7.31
CA ASN A 376 -11.03 30.08 8.48
C ASN A 376 -9.90 29.45 9.32
N LEU A 377 -9.24 28.39 8.83
CA LEU A 377 -8.17 27.72 9.59
C LEU A 377 -6.96 28.63 9.81
N ASN A 378 -6.68 29.52 8.85
CA ASN A 378 -5.64 30.53 8.95
C ASN A 378 -6.26 31.92 8.77
N PRO A 379 -6.69 32.57 9.87
CA PRO A 379 -7.31 33.89 9.80
C PRO A 379 -6.45 34.90 9.04
N GLY A 380 -7.04 35.57 8.05
CA GLY A 380 -6.34 36.57 7.21
C GLY A 380 -5.55 36.00 6.02
N SER A 381 -5.51 34.68 5.85
CA SER A 381 -4.98 34.08 4.61
C SER A 381 -5.84 34.45 3.41
N LYS A 382 -5.20 34.69 2.25
CA LYS A 382 -5.88 34.90 0.97
C LYS A 382 -5.93 33.58 0.20
N PRO A 383 -6.97 33.35 -0.62
CA PRO A 383 -7.00 32.17 -1.47
C PRO A 383 -5.82 32.19 -2.45
N VAL A 384 -5.23 31.02 -2.70
CA VAL A 384 -4.19 30.87 -3.72
C VAL A 384 -4.76 31.12 -5.12
N PRO A 385 -3.99 31.71 -6.06
CA PRO A 385 -4.48 31.98 -7.41
C PRO A 385 -4.49 30.72 -8.28
N PHE A 386 -5.36 30.69 -9.31
CA PHE A 386 -5.25 29.71 -10.38
C PHE A 386 -4.25 30.19 -11.44
N ASN A 387 -2.98 29.89 -11.23
CA ASN A 387 -1.92 30.15 -12.19
C ASN A 387 -1.27 28.83 -12.64
N TYR A 388 -0.38 28.88 -13.62
CA TYR A 388 0.36 27.75 -14.19
C TYR A 388 0.99 26.88 -13.11
N TRP A 389 1.65 27.51 -12.14
CA TRP A 389 2.40 26.83 -11.10
C TRP A 389 1.48 26.10 -10.12
N GLU A 390 0.51 26.83 -9.53
CA GLU A 390 -0.43 26.26 -8.57
C GLU A 390 -1.27 25.16 -9.21
N ALA A 391 -1.79 25.39 -10.42
CA ALA A 391 -2.60 24.40 -11.12
C ALA A 391 -1.82 23.10 -11.36
N ILE A 392 -0.58 23.17 -11.84
CA ILE A 392 0.25 21.98 -12.08
C ILE A 392 0.51 21.22 -10.79
N ASN A 393 0.79 21.91 -9.68
CA ASN A 393 1.01 21.29 -8.38
C ASN A 393 -0.22 20.45 -7.94
N HIS A 394 -1.41 21.05 -8.02
CA HIS A 394 -2.67 20.34 -7.72
C HIS A 394 -2.96 19.20 -8.69
N ILE A 395 -2.64 19.37 -9.98
CA ILE A 395 -2.89 18.35 -11.02
C ILE A 395 -2.00 17.13 -10.83
N TYR A 396 -0.68 17.28 -10.62
CA TYR A 396 0.20 16.12 -10.39
C TYR A 396 0.01 15.48 -9.02
N GLY A 397 -0.44 16.26 -8.03
CA GLY A 397 -0.85 15.72 -6.73
C GLY A 397 -2.22 15.05 -6.74
N TRP A 398 -3.05 15.32 -7.75
CA TRP A 398 -4.48 15.01 -7.75
C TRP A 398 -5.19 15.42 -6.44
N VAL A 399 -4.91 16.65 -5.99
CA VAL A 399 -5.43 17.20 -4.72
C VAL A 399 -6.27 18.45 -4.99
N PRO A 400 -7.43 18.62 -4.31
CA PRO A 400 -8.27 19.79 -4.51
C PRO A 400 -7.61 21.07 -4.01
N PHE A 401 -8.07 22.21 -4.51
CA PHE A 401 -7.82 23.51 -3.88
C PHE A 401 -8.62 23.60 -2.60
N ASN A 402 -7.95 23.65 -1.45
CA ASN A 402 -8.58 23.67 -0.12
C ASN A 402 -7.75 24.38 0.96
N GLU A 403 -6.73 25.13 0.55
CA GLU A 403 -5.82 25.86 1.43
C GLU A 403 -6.63 26.76 2.35
N GLY A 404 -6.47 26.62 3.67
CA GLY A 404 -7.22 27.39 4.66
C GLY A 404 -8.64 26.90 4.98
N CYS A 405 -9.15 25.88 4.27
CA CYS A 405 -10.51 25.33 4.44
C CYS A 405 -10.56 23.97 5.17
N GLY A 406 -9.43 23.25 5.22
CA GLY A 406 -9.30 21.95 5.86
C GLY A 406 -9.17 20.79 4.86
N ALA A 407 -8.54 19.70 5.29
CA ALA A 407 -8.13 18.62 4.38
C ALA A 407 -9.29 17.93 3.64
N ALA A 408 -10.50 17.89 4.22
CA ALA A 408 -11.69 17.30 3.59
C ALA A 408 -12.53 18.29 2.76
N ALA A 409 -12.14 19.57 2.71
CA ALA A 409 -12.88 20.59 1.99
C ALA A 409 -12.70 20.49 0.46
N ASN A 410 -13.72 20.94 -0.27
CA ASN A 410 -13.74 21.04 -1.74
C ASN A 410 -13.35 19.75 -2.50
N PRO A 411 -13.91 18.58 -2.14
CA PRO A 411 -13.46 17.31 -2.69
C PRO A 411 -13.61 17.27 -4.22
N LEU A 412 -12.59 16.72 -4.91
CA LEU A 412 -12.62 16.58 -6.37
C LEU A 412 -13.82 15.77 -6.89
N ALA A 413 -14.35 14.86 -6.06
CA ALA A 413 -15.55 14.08 -6.38
C ALA A 413 -16.80 14.94 -6.68
N ASP A 414 -16.86 16.14 -6.12
CA ASP A 414 -17.97 17.09 -6.31
C ASP A 414 -17.76 18.03 -7.50
N THR A 415 -16.57 18.01 -8.12
CA THR A 415 -16.24 18.84 -9.29
C THR A 415 -16.72 18.16 -10.59
N LYS A 416 -17.32 18.94 -11.49
CA LYS A 416 -17.78 18.49 -12.82
C LYS A 416 -17.62 19.61 -13.83
N ILE A 417 -17.27 19.26 -15.06
CA ILE A 417 -17.25 20.17 -16.23
C ILE A 417 -18.07 19.56 -17.37
N PRO A 418 -18.45 20.32 -18.42
CA PRO A 418 -19.24 19.77 -19.52
C PRO A 418 -18.61 18.51 -20.14
N GLY A 419 -19.34 17.40 -20.10
CA GLY A 419 -18.90 16.11 -20.67
C GLY A 419 -17.93 15.29 -19.80
N TRP A 420 -17.55 15.79 -18.61
CA TRP A 420 -16.62 15.13 -17.69
C TRP A 420 -17.08 15.24 -16.23
N ASP A 421 -17.46 14.12 -15.64
CA ASP A 421 -17.54 13.97 -14.18
C ASP A 421 -16.20 13.47 -13.61
N HIS A 422 -16.10 13.43 -12.28
CA HIS A 422 -14.91 12.98 -11.58
C HIS A 422 -14.46 11.57 -12.02
N ALA A 423 -15.38 10.61 -12.14
CA ALA A 423 -15.04 9.25 -12.50
C ALA A 423 -14.42 9.15 -13.90
N LYS A 424 -15.02 9.84 -14.88
CA LYS A 424 -14.55 9.85 -16.26
C LYS A 424 -13.20 10.56 -16.40
N ILE A 425 -13.02 11.72 -15.76
CA ILE A 425 -11.78 12.48 -15.89
C ILE A 425 -10.63 11.84 -15.11
N GLN A 426 -10.89 11.25 -13.94
CA GLN A 426 -9.90 10.49 -13.20
C GLN A 426 -9.42 9.27 -14.01
N SER A 427 -10.34 8.55 -14.64
CA SER A 427 -10.01 7.43 -15.53
C SER A 427 -9.09 7.87 -16.67
N MET A 428 -9.43 8.94 -17.40
CA MET A 428 -8.58 9.50 -18.46
C MET A 428 -7.21 9.98 -17.94
N TYR A 429 -7.18 10.71 -16.82
CA TYR A 429 -5.94 11.17 -16.20
C TYR A 429 -4.99 10.01 -15.89
N ILE A 430 -5.54 8.89 -15.42
CA ILE A 430 -4.75 7.70 -15.10
C ILE A 430 -4.28 7.02 -16.38
N HIS A 431 -5.21 6.58 -17.22
CA HIS A 431 -4.90 5.66 -18.31
C HIS A 431 -4.25 6.37 -19.52
N ASP A 432 -4.67 7.60 -19.80
CA ASP A 432 -4.30 8.30 -21.02
C ASP A 432 -3.22 9.36 -20.78
N LEU A 433 -3.05 9.84 -19.54
CA LEU A 433 -1.99 10.78 -19.17
C LEU A 433 -0.88 10.10 -18.35
N GLN A 434 -1.16 9.63 -17.13
CA GLN A 434 -0.12 9.05 -16.25
C GLN A 434 0.59 7.86 -16.90
N TYR A 435 -0.17 6.96 -17.53
CA TYR A 435 0.36 5.79 -18.23
C TYR A 435 0.68 6.02 -19.71
N ASN A 436 0.76 7.27 -20.17
CA ASN A 436 0.91 7.57 -21.59
C ASN A 436 2.19 7.00 -22.20
N TYR A 437 3.25 6.76 -21.41
CA TYR A 437 4.48 6.10 -21.88
C TYR A 437 4.26 4.72 -22.54
N LYS A 438 3.11 4.06 -22.32
CA LYS A 438 2.74 2.79 -22.96
C LYS A 438 2.32 2.94 -24.42
N GLY A 439 2.03 4.16 -24.88
CA GLY A 439 1.67 4.41 -26.28
C GLY A 439 2.83 4.15 -27.24
N SER A 440 2.50 3.72 -28.46
CA SER A 440 3.51 3.44 -29.49
C SER A 440 4.20 4.73 -29.96
N ASN A 441 5.53 4.75 -29.99
CA ASN A 441 6.36 5.86 -30.50
C ASN A 441 6.18 7.21 -29.81
N ILE A 442 5.85 7.23 -28.51
CA ILE A 442 5.78 8.50 -27.76
C ILE A 442 7.18 9.02 -27.51
N SER A 443 7.42 10.26 -27.93
CA SER A 443 8.66 10.97 -27.72
C SER A 443 8.73 11.53 -26.28
N PRO A 444 9.94 11.69 -25.70
CA PRO A 444 10.10 12.16 -24.31
C PRO A 444 9.44 13.51 -24.01
N GLU A 445 9.29 14.39 -24.99
CA GLU A 445 8.62 15.69 -24.86
C GLU A 445 7.10 15.62 -24.75
N LEU A 446 6.50 14.46 -25.06
CA LEU A 446 5.06 14.22 -24.94
C LEU A 446 4.68 13.41 -23.69
N LEU A 447 5.67 12.98 -22.89
CA LEU A 447 5.41 12.25 -21.65
C LEU A 447 4.80 13.15 -20.59
N PHE A 448 3.67 12.73 -20.04
CA PHE A 448 3.00 13.47 -18.98
C PHE A 448 3.76 13.35 -17.66
N ASN A 449 4.16 12.14 -17.29
CA ASN A 449 4.86 11.87 -16.05
C ASN A 449 5.94 10.77 -16.24
N PRO A 450 7.18 11.14 -16.58
CA PRO A 450 8.30 10.20 -16.73
C PRO A 450 8.54 9.29 -15.52
N TYR A 451 8.19 9.75 -14.32
CA TYR A 451 8.34 8.97 -13.09
C TYR A 451 7.49 7.70 -13.07
N VAL A 452 6.28 7.73 -13.65
CA VAL A 452 5.40 6.55 -13.69
C VAL A 452 6.04 5.44 -14.52
N GLN A 453 6.77 5.80 -15.58
CA GLN A 453 7.53 4.82 -16.36
C GLN A 453 8.66 4.19 -15.53
N LEU A 454 9.39 4.97 -14.73
CA LEU A 454 10.43 4.44 -13.83
C LEU A 454 9.85 3.38 -12.87
N ILE A 455 8.69 3.65 -12.28
CA ILE A 455 8.06 2.76 -11.29
C ILE A 455 7.57 1.45 -11.92
N HIS A 456 6.81 1.52 -13.02
CA HIS A 456 6.03 0.38 -13.49
C HIS A 456 6.58 -0.31 -14.74
N ASP A 457 7.45 0.34 -15.52
CA ASP A 457 7.93 -0.26 -16.77
C ASP A 457 8.94 -1.38 -16.49
N LYS A 458 8.83 -2.47 -17.26
CA LYS A 458 9.68 -3.66 -17.15
C LYS A 458 11.17 -3.38 -17.37
N ASN A 459 11.51 -2.30 -18.07
CA ASN A 459 12.90 -1.91 -18.32
C ASN A 459 13.53 -1.19 -17.11
N TYR A 460 12.73 -0.82 -16.11
CA TYR A 460 13.17 -0.15 -14.89
C TYR A 460 12.82 -0.97 -13.64
N LEU A 461 11.93 -0.47 -12.77
CA LEU A 461 11.67 -1.09 -11.46
C LEU A 461 10.62 -2.20 -11.53
N SER A 462 9.67 -2.12 -12.47
CA SER A 462 8.60 -3.11 -12.67
C SER A 462 7.82 -3.42 -11.39
N MET A 463 7.39 -2.38 -10.67
CA MET A 463 6.71 -2.50 -9.39
C MET A 463 5.19 -2.40 -9.52
N ASP A 464 4.49 -3.29 -8.83
CA ASP A 464 3.08 -3.15 -8.49
C ASP A 464 2.96 -2.38 -7.17
N ALA A 465 3.08 -1.06 -7.24
CA ALA A 465 3.02 -0.12 -6.12
C ALA A 465 2.57 1.26 -6.61
N TYR A 466 2.16 2.18 -5.71
CA TYR A 466 1.69 3.50 -6.13
C TYR A 466 2.79 4.32 -6.84
N GLY A 467 2.59 4.68 -8.12
CA GLY A 467 3.44 5.65 -8.82
C GLY A 467 2.99 7.12 -8.70
N PHE A 468 1.74 7.35 -8.30
CA PHE A 468 1.10 8.67 -8.15
C PHE A 468 -0.20 8.56 -7.31
N SER A 469 -0.77 9.69 -6.87
CA SER A 469 -1.79 9.75 -5.78
C SER A 469 -3.11 9.00 -5.98
N VAL A 470 -3.46 8.59 -7.20
CA VAL A 470 -4.72 7.88 -7.50
C VAL A 470 -4.51 6.59 -8.28
N ASP A 471 -3.31 6.03 -8.16
CA ASP A 471 -2.91 4.73 -8.71
C ASP A 471 -3.46 3.56 -7.85
N ASP A 472 -4.69 3.71 -7.35
CA ASP A 472 -5.35 2.76 -6.44
C ASP A 472 -5.52 1.37 -7.06
N ALA A 473 -5.59 1.27 -8.39
CA ALA A 473 -5.54 -0.02 -9.07
C ALA A 473 -4.35 -0.84 -8.62
N VAL A 474 -3.18 -0.22 -8.61
CA VAL A 474 -1.91 -0.94 -8.55
C VAL A 474 -1.33 -0.90 -7.13
N GLY A 475 -1.61 0.17 -6.39
CA GLY A 475 -0.88 0.48 -5.16
C GLY A 475 -1.48 -0.04 -3.85
N PHE A 476 -2.82 -0.15 -3.72
CA PHE A 476 -3.45 -0.57 -2.46
C PHE A 476 -3.98 -2.00 -2.51
N MET A 477 -3.67 -2.76 -1.47
CA MET A 477 -4.14 -4.11 -1.26
C MET A 477 -4.91 -4.19 0.06
N SER A 478 -6.02 -4.94 0.07
CA SER A 478 -6.78 -5.28 1.27
C SER A 478 -7.13 -6.75 1.21
N GLU A 479 -6.44 -7.55 2.02
CA GLU A 479 -6.38 -9.00 1.87
C GLU A 479 -6.57 -9.68 3.22
N LEU A 480 -7.12 -10.89 3.25
CA LEU A 480 -7.19 -11.67 4.48
C LEU A 480 -5.77 -11.92 5.00
N GLY A 481 -5.57 -11.77 6.31
CA GLY A 481 -4.29 -12.10 6.94
C GLY A 481 -4.22 -11.74 8.42
N ASP A 482 -3.29 -12.37 9.13
CA ASP A 482 -3.04 -12.14 10.58
C ASP A 482 -1.96 -11.08 10.84
N GLY A 483 -1.56 -10.37 9.79
CA GLY A 483 -0.47 -9.41 9.84
C GLY A 483 0.13 -9.22 8.46
N LEU A 484 1.29 -8.58 8.44
CA LEU A 484 2.06 -8.31 7.22
C LEU A 484 3.49 -8.81 7.37
N ILE A 485 4.06 -9.21 6.25
CA ILE A 485 5.47 -9.53 6.10
C ILE A 485 6.07 -8.50 5.16
N PHE A 486 7.14 -7.86 5.61
CA PHE A 486 7.97 -6.93 4.86
C PHE A 486 9.31 -7.60 4.61
N THR A 487 9.81 -7.48 3.39
CA THR A 487 11.19 -7.84 3.05
C THR A 487 11.87 -6.64 2.40
N VAL A 488 13.16 -6.46 2.67
CA VAL A 488 13.98 -5.41 2.06
C VAL A 488 15.10 -6.06 1.27
N GLY A 489 15.19 -5.78 -0.04
CA GLY A 489 16.28 -6.29 -0.88
C GLY A 489 16.11 -7.75 -1.36
N GLY A 490 14.92 -8.33 -1.27
CA GLY A 490 14.68 -9.73 -1.62
C GLY A 490 13.24 -10.17 -1.34
N THR A 491 12.96 -11.46 -1.52
CA THR A 491 11.65 -12.08 -1.26
C THR A 491 11.71 -13.18 -0.20
N GLN A 492 12.86 -13.41 0.45
CA GLN A 492 12.98 -14.46 1.44
C GLN A 492 12.16 -14.12 2.69
N GLY A 493 11.44 -15.12 3.19
CA GLY A 493 10.52 -14.96 4.33
C GLY A 493 9.08 -14.61 3.92
N LEU A 494 8.82 -14.22 2.67
CA LEU A 494 7.45 -14.13 2.16
C LEU A 494 6.85 -15.53 1.98
N GLU A 495 5.59 -15.70 2.38
CA GLU A 495 4.82 -16.93 2.15
C GLU A 495 4.58 -17.17 0.66
N ASN A 496 4.33 -16.08 -0.08
CA ASN A 496 4.28 -16.08 -1.54
C ASN A 496 5.38 -15.18 -2.10
N GLN A 497 6.39 -15.81 -2.71
CA GLN A 497 7.53 -15.09 -3.29
C GLN A 497 7.28 -14.61 -4.72
N GLN A 498 6.06 -14.73 -5.24
CA GLN A 498 5.66 -14.18 -6.53
C GLN A 498 5.11 -12.78 -6.35
N GLN A 499 5.45 -11.89 -7.28
CA GLN A 499 4.85 -10.56 -7.31
C GLN A 499 3.37 -10.69 -7.60
N PHE A 500 2.59 -9.89 -6.90
CA PHE A 500 1.16 -9.84 -7.07
C PHE A 500 0.79 -9.26 -8.44
N ASN A 501 -0.07 -9.93 -9.19
CA ASN A 501 -0.57 -9.44 -10.47
C ASN A 501 -2.08 -9.65 -10.57
N TYR A 502 -2.83 -8.57 -10.80
CA TYR A 502 -4.28 -8.62 -10.98
C TYR A 502 -4.72 -9.48 -12.16
N ALA A 503 -3.92 -9.55 -13.23
CA ALA A 503 -4.22 -10.37 -14.40
C ALA A 503 -4.00 -11.89 -14.17
N ASP A 504 -3.13 -12.27 -13.23
CA ASP A 504 -2.76 -13.68 -13.01
C ASP A 504 -3.69 -14.41 -12.02
N GLY A 505 -4.41 -13.67 -11.18
CA GLY A 505 -5.30 -14.20 -10.14
C GLY A 505 -6.79 -14.10 -10.46
N PHE A 506 -7.64 -14.56 -9.54
CA PHE A 506 -9.08 -14.46 -9.60
C PHE A 506 -9.73 -14.52 -8.21
N SER A 507 -10.96 -14.03 -8.11
CA SER A 507 -11.78 -14.18 -6.91
C SER A 507 -12.78 -15.32 -7.08
N VAL A 508 -12.86 -16.20 -6.09
CA VAL A 508 -13.97 -17.14 -5.98
C VAL A 508 -15.13 -16.40 -5.34
N ALA A 509 -16.27 -16.32 -6.03
CA ALA A 509 -17.48 -15.65 -5.54
C ALA A 509 -18.57 -16.70 -5.30
N ILE A 510 -19.11 -16.74 -4.08
CA ILE A 510 -20.12 -17.71 -3.68
C ILE A 510 -21.43 -16.96 -3.38
N GLY A 511 -22.55 -17.46 -3.89
CA GLY A 511 -23.85 -16.83 -3.66
C GLY A 511 -24.20 -16.75 -2.17
N VAL A 512 -24.68 -15.59 -1.71
CA VAL A 512 -25.24 -15.46 -0.35
C VAL A 512 -26.67 -16.01 -0.35
N PRO A 513 -27.02 -16.99 0.50
CA PRO A 513 -28.39 -17.47 0.62
C PRO A 513 -29.37 -16.35 0.99
N LEU A 514 -30.58 -16.34 0.41
CA LEU A 514 -31.59 -15.33 0.71
C LEU A 514 -31.91 -15.22 2.21
N SER A 515 -31.88 -16.35 2.93
CA SER A 515 -32.09 -16.41 4.38
C SER A 515 -30.95 -15.81 5.22
N MET A 516 -29.85 -15.42 4.58
CA MET A 516 -28.64 -14.89 5.21
C MET A 516 -28.26 -13.49 4.73
N VAL A 517 -28.98 -12.88 3.78
CA VAL A 517 -28.66 -11.55 3.22
C VAL A 517 -28.55 -10.47 4.30
N ASP A 518 -29.40 -10.52 5.32
CA ASP A 518 -29.38 -9.58 6.44
C ASP A 518 -28.45 -10.00 7.59
N LYS A 519 -27.76 -11.13 7.48
CA LYS A 519 -26.91 -11.71 8.54
C LYS A 519 -25.43 -11.41 8.29
N VAL A 520 -25.09 -10.13 8.20
CA VAL A 520 -23.75 -9.62 7.82
C VAL A 520 -22.60 -10.09 8.73
N ASN A 521 -22.91 -10.60 9.93
CA ASN A 521 -21.96 -11.13 10.90
C ASN A 521 -21.92 -12.68 10.96
N THR A 522 -22.65 -13.37 10.08
CA THR A 522 -22.68 -14.83 10.05
C THR A 522 -21.80 -15.35 8.92
N PRO A 523 -20.80 -16.21 9.22
CA PRO A 523 -19.88 -16.71 8.20
C PRO A 523 -20.59 -17.62 7.18
N LEU A 524 -19.93 -17.88 6.06
CA LEU A 524 -20.39 -18.82 5.02
C LEU A 524 -19.40 -19.96 4.77
N ILE A 525 -18.11 -19.67 4.98
CA ILE A 525 -16.97 -20.54 4.67
C ILE A 525 -16.13 -20.62 5.95
N LYS A 526 -15.58 -21.80 6.25
CA LYS A 526 -14.68 -22.02 7.39
C LYS A 526 -13.22 -21.81 7.02
N LYS A 527 -12.82 -22.30 5.84
CA LYS A 527 -11.44 -22.29 5.37
C LYS A 527 -11.37 -22.52 3.86
N TYR A 528 -10.24 -22.15 3.26
CA TYR A 528 -9.94 -22.43 1.85
C TYR A 528 -8.45 -22.69 1.62
N GLY A 529 -8.13 -23.25 0.46
CA GLY A 529 -6.76 -23.39 0.01
C GLY A 529 -6.62 -23.77 -1.46
N VAL A 530 -5.39 -23.72 -1.93
CA VAL A 530 -5.01 -23.92 -3.33
C VAL A 530 -3.77 -24.80 -3.40
N CYS A 531 -3.74 -25.70 -4.37
CA CYS A 531 -2.58 -26.53 -4.65
C CYS A 531 -2.34 -26.59 -6.15
N VAL A 532 -1.08 -26.44 -6.57
CA VAL A 532 -0.68 -26.59 -7.97
C VAL A 532 -0.47 -28.07 -8.25
N LEU A 533 -1.14 -28.59 -9.29
CA LEU A 533 -1.04 -29.99 -9.65
C LEU A 533 0.37 -30.31 -10.15
N ASN A 534 0.84 -31.52 -9.84
CA ASN A 534 2.17 -32.05 -10.17
C ASN A 534 3.36 -31.25 -9.62
N GLN A 535 3.14 -30.25 -8.76
CA GLN A 535 4.24 -29.49 -8.15
C GLN A 535 4.93 -30.26 -7.02
N GLU A 536 4.15 -30.97 -6.20
CA GLU A 536 4.69 -31.76 -5.08
C GLU A 536 4.72 -33.25 -5.39
N ALA A 537 5.91 -33.84 -5.37
CA ALA A 537 6.11 -35.27 -5.68
C ALA A 537 5.30 -36.22 -4.78
N GLY A 538 5.05 -35.83 -3.52
CA GLY A 538 4.25 -36.61 -2.56
C GLY A 538 2.74 -36.38 -2.65
N ASP A 539 2.30 -35.39 -3.41
CA ASP A 539 0.88 -35.08 -3.63
C ASP A 539 0.61 -34.51 -5.04
N PRO A 540 0.94 -35.25 -6.12
CA PRO A 540 0.86 -34.74 -7.48
C PRO A 540 -0.56 -34.37 -7.92
N ASN A 541 -1.57 -34.95 -7.25
CA ASN A 541 -2.98 -34.72 -7.57
C ASN A 541 -3.67 -33.81 -6.53
N CYS A 542 -2.92 -33.14 -5.66
CA CYS A 542 -3.46 -32.25 -4.63
C CYS A 542 -4.58 -32.92 -3.82
N GLN A 543 -4.34 -34.11 -3.29
CA GLN A 543 -5.28 -34.89 -2.51
C GLN A 543 -5.22 -34.56 -1.02
N GLN A 544 -4.07 -34.11 -0.50
CA GLN A 544 -3.94 -33.69 0.90
C GLN A 544 -4.80 -32.45 1.18
N ASP A 545 -5.33 -32.33 2.40
CA ASP A 545 -6.06 -31.15 2.84
C ASP A 545 -5.06 -30.00 3.07
N LYS A 546 -5.01 -29.07 2.11
CA LYS A 546 -4.19 -27.84 2.15
C LYS A 546 -5.04 -26.59 2.27
N GLN A 547 -6.15 -26.68 3.00
CA GLN A 547 -6.98 -25.51 3.27
C GLN A 547 -6.36 -24.66 4.40
N ASP A 548 -5.26 -24.00 4.04
CA ASP A 548 -4.35 -23.33 4.99
C ASP A 548 -4.84 -21.95 5.44
N VAL A 549 -5.88 -21.39 4.80
CA VAL A 549 -6.45 -20.10 5.19
C VAL A 549 -7.76 -20.31 5.93
N MET A 550 -7.79 -19.89 7.19
CA MET A 550 -8.98 -19.89 8.03
C MET A 550 -9.80 -18.61 7.79
N MET A 551 -11.10 -18.78 7.57
CA MET A 551 -12.01 -17.67 7.37
C MET A 551 -12.48 -17.09 8.71
N PRO A 552 -12.67 -15.76 8.79
CA PRO A 552 -13.25 -15.09 9.96
C PRO A 552 -14.62 -15.66 10.34
N THR A 553 -14.86 -15.85 11.64
CA THR A 553 -16.11 -16.42 12.16
C THR A 553 -17.17 -15.37 12.49
N ASN A 554 -16.83 -14.09 12.40
CA ASN A 554 -17.65 -12.94 12.81
C ASN A 554 -18.12 -12.07 11.63
N SER A 555 -17.83 -12.47 10.40
CA SER A 555 -18.16 -11.72 9.18
C SER A 555 -18.74 -12.64 8.11
N GLN A 556 -19.75 -12.16 7.39
CA GLN A 556 -20.25 -12.82 6.20
C GLN A 556 -19.33 -12.51 5.01
N ILE A 557 -18.41 -13.43 4.73
CA ILE A 557 -17.51 -13.33 3.57
C ILE A 557 -17.93 -14.39 2.54
N ALA A 558 -18.40 -13.91 1.39
CA ALA A 558 -19.05 -14.71 0.35
C ALA A 558 -18.08 -15.07 -0.79
N GLY A 559 -16.87 -15.50 -0.44
CA GLY A 559 -15.80 -15.74 -1.40
C GLY A 559 -14.41 -15.52 -0.82
N PHE A 560 -13.41 -15.64 -1.66
CA PHE A 560 -12.02 -15.36 -1.31
C PHE A 560 -11.21 -15.11 -2.57
N ARG A 561 -10.05 -14.46 -2.41
CA ARG A 561 -9.15 -14.14 -3.49
C ARG A 561 -8.05 -15.19 -3.61
N ILE A 562 -7.74 -15.56 -4.84
CA ILE A 562 -6.50 -16.24 -5.22
C ILE A 562 -5.73 -15.24 -6.09
N GLY A 563 -4.64 -14.70 -5.56
CA GLY A 563 -3.76 -13.77 -6.26
C GLY A 563 -2.85 -14.52 -7.23
N THR A 564 -1.53 -14.36 -7.08
CA THR A 564 -0.55 -14.98 -7.96
C THR A 564 -0.22 -16.40 -7.51
N VAL A 565 -0.47 -17.38 -8.38
CA VAL A 565 -0.01 -18.77 -8.21
C VAL A 565 1.21 -19.04 -9.10
N THR A 566 2.03 -20.03 -8.73
CA THR A 566 3.27 -20.33 -9.46
C THR A 566 3.03 -20.93 -10.84
N ASP A 567 1.99 -21.76 -10.99
CA ASP A 567 1.63 -22.36 -12.28
C ASP A 567 0.16 -22.83 -12.29
N TYR A 568 -0.34 -23.19 -13.47
CA TYR A 568 -1.61 -23.87 -13.70
C TYR A 568 -1.35 -25.23 -14.38
N PRO A 569 -2.15 -26.28 -14.13
CA PRO A 569 -3.45 -26.27 -13.47
C PRO A 569 -3.38 -26.31 -11.94
N ILE A 570 -4.35 -25.68 -11.28
CA ILE A 570 -4.49 -25.65 -9.81
C ILE A 570 -5.78 -26.32 -9.35
N LYS A 571 -5.76 -26.92 -8.17
CA LYS A 571 -6.94 -27.40 -7.45
C LYS A 571 -7.27 -26.44 -6.32
N VAL A 572 -8.49 -25.91 -6.34
CA VAL A 572 -9.02 -25.03 -5.30
C VAL A 572 -9.95 -25.84 -4.40
N ARG A 573 -9.86 -25.61 -3.09
CA ARG A 573 -10.75 -26.20 -2.09
C ARG A 573 -11.27 -25.16 -1.12
N PHE A 574 -12.49 -25.34 -0.65
CA PHE A 574 -13.02 -24.64 0.52
C PHE A 574 -14.05 -25.49 1.26
N THR A 575 -14.29 -25.19 2.54
CA THR A 575 -15.25 -25.89 3.39
C THR A 575 -16.31 -24.93 3.92
N ASP A 576 -17.58 -25.29 3.82
CA ASP A 576 -18.70 -24.50 4.37
C ASP A 576 -18.98 -24.77 5.86
N LEU A 577 -20.00 -24.10 6.41
CA LEU A 577 -20.36 -24.23 7.83
C LEU A 577 -20.82 -25.63 8.26
N ASN A 578 -21.32 -26.45 7.32
CA ASN A 578 -21.83 -27.79 7.57
C ASN A 578 -20.79 -28.88 7.27
N ASP A 579 -19.51 -28.49 7.13
CA ASP A 579 -18.41 -29.38 6.79
C ASP A 579 -18.57 -30.05 5.43
N ASN A 580 -19.30 -29.42 4.49
CA ASN A 580 -19.19 -29.81 3.09
C ASN A 580 -17.90 -29.23 2.50
N GLU A 581 -17.08 -30.07 1.88
CA GLU A 581 -15.89 -29.66 1.14
C GLU A 581 -16.21 -29.54 -0.35
N TYR A 582 -15.86 -28.39 -0.92
CA TYR A 582 -15.99 -28.05 -2.33
C TYR A 582 -14.60 -28.10 -2.95
N ALA A 583 -14.46 -28.77 -4.08
CA ALA A 583 -13.22 -28.83 -4.84
C ALA A 583 -13.48 -28.62 -6.33
N PHE A 584 -12.62 -27.86 -7.00
CA PHE A 584 -12.64 -27.69 -8.46
C PHE A 584 -11.24 -27.42 -8.99
N ILE A 585 -11.00 -27.75 -10.27
CA ILE A 585 -9.73 -27.50 -10.95
C ILE A 585 -9.88 -26.28 -11.86
N VAL A 586 -8.89 -25.39 -11.78
CA VAL A 586 -8.68 -24.30 -12.73
C VAL A 586 -7.51 -24.69 -13.63
N ASN A 587 -7.77 -24.91 -14.92
CA ASN A 587 -6.78 -25.48 -15.82
C ASN A 587 -5.78 -24.45 -16.36
N GLU A 588 -6.22 -23.22 -16.57
CA GLU A 588 -5.47 -22.19 -17.27
C GLU A 588 -5.75 -20.80 -16.67
N LYS A 589 -4.84 -19.86 -16.93
CA LYS A 589 -5.01 -18.44 -16.61
C LYS A 589 -6.19 -17.84 -17.40
N PHE A 590 -6.78 -16.79 -16.85
CA PHE A 590 -7.80 -16.00 -17.56
C PHE A 590 -7.15 -15.29 -18.76
N ALA A 591 -7.72 -15.45 -19.95
CA ALA A 591 -7.29 -14.66 -21.10
C ALA A 591 -7.55 -13.16 -20.85
N PRO A 592 -6.66 -12.25 -21.30
CA PRO A 592 -6.91 -10.83 -21.25
C PRO A 592 -8.22 -10.46 -21.97
N CYS A 593 -8.99 -9.56 -21.39
CA CYS A 593 -10.21 -9.07 -22.02
C CYS A 593 -9.88 -8.02 -23.09
N THR A 594 -10.03 -8.36 -24.36
CA THR A 594 -9.74 -7.47 -25.51
C THR A 594 -11.01 -6.87 -26.15
N GLY A 595 -12.17 -7.00 -25.50
CA GLY A 595 -13.48 -6.61 -26.06
C GLY A 595 -14.51 -6.28 -24.98
N GLU A 596 -15.80 -6.46 -25.28
CA GLU A 596 -16.89 -6.22 -24.32
C GLU A 596 -16.75 -7.11 -23.07
N PRO A 597 -16.75 -6.56 -21.84
CA PRO A 597 -16.52 -7.34 -20.62
C PRO A 597 -17.47 -8.51 -20.43
N ALA A 598 -18.71 -8.40 -20.91
CA ALA A 598 -19.70 -9.48 -20.84
C ALA A 598 -19.30 -10.74 -21.63
N GLN A 599 -18.37 -10.62 -22.59
CA GLN A 599 -17.87 -11.71 -23.42
C GLN A 599 -16.53 -12.27 -22.91
N CYS A 600 -16.04 -11.75 -21.80
CA CYS A 600 -14.74 -12.04 -21.24
C CYS A 600 -14.84 -12.96 -19.99
N PRO A 601 -13.89 -13.88 -19.77
CA PRO A 601 -12.70 -14.17 -20.59
C PRO A 601 -13.03 -14.99 -21.85
N THR A 602 -12.17 -14.90 -22.88
CA THR A 602 -12.36 -15.62 -24.16
C THR A 602 -12.15 -17.13 -24.06
N ASN A 603 -11.34 -17.59 -23.10
CA ASN A 603 -11.06 -19.01 -22.82
C ASN A 603 -11.95 -19.57 -21.68
N LYS A 604 -13.19 -19.11 -21.57
CA LYS A 604 -14.09 -19.47 -20.46
C LYS A 604 -14.35 -20.97 -20.31
N ALA A 605 -14.38 -21.72 -21.42
CA ALA A 605 -14.67 -23.16 -21.40
C ALA A 605 -13.48 -23.98 -20.88
N GLU A 606 -12.27 -23.44 -21.00
CA GLU A 606 -11.02 -24.06 -20.64
C GLU A 606 -10.65 -23.81 -19.16
N ILE A 607 -11.06 -22.67 -18.58
CA ILE A 607 -10.67 -22.26 -17.23
C ILE A 607 -11.11 -23.28 -16.17
N VAL A 608 -12.41 -23.59 -16.05
CA VAL A 608 -12.89 -24.52 -15.00
C VAL A 608 -13.24 -25.88 -15.57
N ASN A 609 -12.55 -26.92 -15.09
CA ASN A 609 -12.91 -28.30 -15.38
C ASN A 609 -14.13 -28.71 -14.54
N LYS A 610 -15.33 -28.49 -15.08
CA LYS A 610 -16.61 -28.82 -14.41
C LYS A 610 -16.76 -30.30 -14.08
N GLN A 611 -16.11 -31.19 -14.83
CA GLN A 611 -16.15 -32.64 -14.59
C GLN A 611 -15.29 -33.08 -13.40
N SER A 612 -14.23 -32.32 -13.09
CA SER A 612 -13.38 -32.54 -11.91
C SER A 612 -13.94 -31.91 -10.63
N CYS A 613 -14.96 -31.06 -10.77
CA CYS A 613 -15.58 -30.39 -9.64
C CYS A 613 -16.41 -31.38 -8.82
N ILE A 614 -16.31 -31.27 -7.49
CA ILE A 614 -17.04 -32.13 -6.56
C ILE A 614 -17.34 -31.39 -5.26
N VAL A 615 -18.51 -31.67 -4.69
CA VAL A 615 -18.86 -31.33 -3.32
C VAL A 615 -19.02 -32.62 -2.54
N THR A 616 -18.27 -32.76 -1.45
CA THR A 616 -18.37 -33.89 -0.52
C THR A 616 -18.95 -33.41 0.80
N ASN A 617 -19.83 -34.20 1.42
CA ASN A 617 -20.43 -33.85 2.69
C ASN A 617 -19.49 -34.16 3.87
N ALA A 618 -19.90 -33.79 5.08
CA ALA A 618 -19.15 -34.05 6.32
C ALA A 618 -18.78 -35.54 6.56
N LYS A 619 -19.39 -36.49 5.85
CA LYS A 619 -19.09 -37.93 5.93
C LYS A 619 -18.15 -38.40 4.81
N GLY A 620 -17.65 -37.50 3.97
CA GLY A 620 -16.80 -37.79 2.83
C GLY A 620 -17.54 -38.36 1.61
N ALA A 621 -18.88 -38.39 1.62
CA ALA A 621 -19.67 -38.86 0.48
C ALA A 621 -20.02 -37.71 -0.47
N LYS A 622 -20.12 -37.97 -1.78
CA LYS A 622 -20.56 -36.98 -2.77
C LYS A 622 -21.93 -36.42 -2.36
N HIS A 623 -22.03 -35.09 -2.27
CA HIS A 623 -23.27 -34.41 -1.93
C HIS A 623 -24.29 -34.56 -3.08
N PRO A 624 -25.60 -34.79 -2.82
CA PRO A 624 -26.59 -34.98 -3.88
C PRO A 624 -26.69 -33.82 -4.89
N LYS A 625 -26.41 -32.60 -4.42
CA LYS A 625 -26.41 -31.36 -5.25
C LYS A 625 -25.04 -30.98 -5.80
N SER A 626 -24.04 -31.86 -5.66
CA SER A 626 -22.67 -31.62 -6.15
C SER A 626 -22.66 -31.31 -7.64
N ASP A 627 -23.38 -32.09 -8.46
CA ASP A 627 -23.35 -31.92 -9.92
C ASP A 627 -23.97 -30.59 -10.33
N ASP A 628 -25.11 -30.22 -9.72
CA ASP A 628 -25.78 -28.95 -10.00
C ASP A 628 -24.91 -27.75 -9.60
N TRP A 629 -24.28 -27.79 -8.42
CA TRP A 629 -23.36 -26.74 -7.99
C TRP A 629 -22.19 -26.57 -8.97
N CYS A 630 -21.59 -27.69 -9.41
CA CYS A 630 -20.46 -27.69 -10.33
C CYS A 630 -20.83 -27.21 -11.75
N GLN A 631 -22.01 -27.54 -12.26
CA GLN A 631 -22.45 -27.08 -13.58
C GLN A 631 -22.62 -25.56 -13.64
N ASN A 632 -22.92 -24.92 -12.51
CA ASN A 632 -23.11 -23.48 -12.40
C ASN A 632 -21.81 -22.69 -12.17
N ALA A 633 -20.64 -23.32 -12.21
CA ALA A 633 -19.36 -22.61 -12.22
C ALA A 633 -19.28 -21.66 -13.43
N ASN A 634 -19.01 -20.39 -13.15
CA ASN A 634 -19.04 -19.31 -14.13
C ASN A 634 -17.78 -18.45 -14.09
N PRO A 635 -16.74 -18.76 -14.88
CA PRO A 635 -15.62 -17.85 -15.10
C PRO A 635 -16.12 -16.59 -15.80
N ASN A 636 -15.83 -15.43 -15.23
CA ASN A 636 -16.23 -14.13 -15.75
C ASN A 636 -15.24 -13.04 -15.37
N GLN A 637 -15.32 -11.90 -16.04
CA GLN A 637 -14.49 -10.72 -15.79
C GLN A 637 -15.39 -9.51 -15.54
N GLN A 638 -15.00 -8.65 -14.61
CA GLN A 638 -15.67 -7.36 -14.37
C GLN A 638 -14.65 -6.23 -14.43
N ASN A 639 -15.00 -5.16 -15.14
CA ASN A 639 -14.21 -3.94 -15.11
C ASN A 639 -14.55 -3.16 -13.85
N GLU A 640 -13.61 -3.11 -12.90
CA GLU A 640 -13.73 -2.33 -11.68
C GLU A 640 -12.77 -1.16 -11.72
N LYS A 641 -13.32 0.03 -11.96
CA LYS A 641 -12.57 1.29 -12.09
C LYS A 641 -11.45 1.19 -13.14
N GLN A 642 -10.27 0.79 -12.71
CA GLN A 642 -8.98 0.84 -13.39
C GLN A 642 -8.44 -0.54 -13.78
N LEU A 643 -9.08 -1.63 -13.32
CA LEU A 643 -8.62 -3.01 -13.55
C LEU A 643 -9.77 -3.94 -13.95
N THR A 644 -9.47 -4.90 -14.82
CA THR A 644 -10.34 -6.05 -15.03
C THR A 644 -10.05 -7.07 -13.93
N LYS A 645 -11.06 -7.36 -13.10
CA LYS A 645 -10.99 -8.42 -12.09
C LYS A 645 -11.57 -9.71 -12.64
N ASN A 646 -10.85 -10.80 -12.40
CA ASN A 646 -11.27 -12.15 -12.76
C ASN A 646 -12.09 -12.76 -11.63
N TYR A 647 -13.17 -13.45 -11.98
CA TYR A 647 -14.05 -14.13 -11.04
C TYR A 647 -14.34 -15.55 -11.50
N ILE A 648 -14.43 -16.47 -10.55
CA ILE A 648 -15.15 -17.74 -10.74
C ILE A 648 -16.34 -17.71 -9.79
N SER A 649 -17.52 -17.46 -10.34
CA SER A 649 -18.75 -17.36 -9.58
C SER A 649 -19.46 -18.71 -9.48
N PHE A 650 -19.97 -18.99 -8.29
CA PHE A 650 -20.77 -20.18 -7.96
C PHE A 650 -22.08 -19.76 -7.30
N PRO A 651 -23.11 -20.64 -7.33
CA PRO A 651 -24.33 -20.42 -6.56
C PRO A 651 -24.04 -20.52 -5.05
N SER A 652 -25.08 -20.37 -4.22
CA SER A 652 -24.97 -20.54 -2.78
C SER A 652 -24.48 -21.92 -2.38
N PRO A 653 -23.96 -22.10 -1.13
CA PRO A 653 -23.58 -23.42 -0.63
C PRO A 653 -24.70 -24.46 -0.81
N VAL A 654 -24.33 -25.72 -1.06
CA VAL A 654 -25.26 -26.77 -1.53
C VAL A 654 -26.48 -26.98 -0.65
N ASP A 655 -26.36 -26.75 0.65
CA ASP A 655 -27.48 -26.89 1.60
C ASP A 655 -28.56 -25.81 1.43
N TYR A 656 -28.27 -24.73 0.71
CA TYR A 656 -29.19 -23.63 0.44
C TYR A 656 -29.71 -23.60 -1.01
N MET A 657 -29.21 -24.48 -1.87
CA MET A 657 -29.75 -24.62 -3.23
C MET A 657 -31.13 -25.26 -3.17
N ASN A 658 -32.07 -24.85 -4.03
CA ASN A 658 -33.43 -25.42 -4.06
C ASN A 658 -33.47 -26.74 -4.82
#